data_AF-A0A914J4H1-F1
#
_entry.id   AF-A0A914J4H1-F1
#
_cell.length_a   1.000
_cell.length_b   1.000
_cell.length_c   1.000
_cell.angle_alpha   90.00
_cell.angle_beta   90.00
_cell.angle_gamma   90.00
#
_symmetry.space_group_name_H-M   'P 1'
#
loop_
_entity.id
_entity.type
_entity.pdbx_description
1 polymer ?
#
loop_
_entity_poly.entity_id
_entity_poly.type
_entity_poly.pdbx_seq_one_letter_code
_entity_poly.pdbx_strand_id
1 'polypeptide(L)'
;MSDISTFFFLSSVFGIFAVTVLTVFQCGKSGAESKCKTGQKSSKSNKSTKTKSISEKNPSCGDESQQNTDGSGKIATSLPNESVDRPTSPESSSKKYGKKKEELDALLKPMRPVFPNYPLMTPAERKIREEALQIDKEVKIQEGFYQERSDDDDTLEPIKSLKLEKMAKFSVQTVQTKPFPGQKPGTSGLRKRVPEFQQENYTENFTQCVLDGGLGANKVGSTLVLGGDGRYLSPQAVNVIIKICAANGIKKLIIGRDGILSTPAVSHLIRKRRVNGGIILTASHNPGGPKHDFGIKFNCENGGPAPDNVTDKIYSLTMEIKEYKICPELNVDFGSIGNDSFEIDGVGTFSVEIVDSVADYVAYMEEIFDFQKIRDLISGKLTGSKFRVLLDSMFGVTGPYVSTILVDKLGATSDSCSRTVPKPDFGGGHPDPNLTYAKDLVDTMKKGEHDFGAAFDGDGDRNMIIGKKGFFVTPSDSLAVIAANIECIPYFKKNGVHGFARSMPTACAVDRVAKARGKRCFEVPTGWKYFGNLMDAGLLSLCGEESFGTGSDHVREKDGIWAVLAWLNILAETKKSVEQLIKAHWLQFGRNVFTRYDYENVDAGGANLMMKYLEPLLPSYIGKKLSANGMDYTIAKADNFEYKDPVDQSVAKNQGLRIIFTDESRVIFRLSGTGSAGATIRLYIESVYENNVGEAKLFAPAEELLRPLVLVALELSKLQQFTGRDEPTVIT
;
A
#
# COMPACT_ATOMS: atom_id res chain seq x y z
N MET A 1 -37.92 34.91 47.04
CA MET A 1 -36.53 35.39 47.18
C MET A 1 -35.64 34.32 46.55
N SER A 2 -35.64 34.14 45.22
CA SER A 2 -35.07 34.99 44.14
C SER A 2 -33.54 34.97 44.17
N ASP A 3 -32.79 34.71 43.10
CA ASP A 3 -33.11 34.41 41.71
C ASP A 3 -31.80 34.10 40.95
N ILE A 4 -31.92 33.30 39.89
CA ILE A 4 -31.28 33.47 38.56
C ILE A 4 -29.74 33.64 38.49
N SER A 5 -29.06 32.62 37.96
CA SER A 5 -28.25 32.73 36.71
C SER A 5 -27.49 31.43 36.42
N THR A 6 -28.11 30.56 35.62
CA THR A 6 -27.41 29.51 34.89
C THR A 6 -28.10 29.39 33.55
N PHE A 7 -27.62 30.13 32.56
CA PHE A 7 -27.83 29.93 31.12
C PHE A 7 -27.20 31.14 30.42
N PHE A 8 -26.10 30.94 29.68
CA PHE A 8 -25.69 31.69 28.47
C PHE A 8 -24.23 31.36 28.16
N PHE A 9 -24.00 30.53 27.13
CA PHE A 9 -23.02 30.71 26.03
C PHE A 9 -22.81 29.38 25.31
N LEU A 10 -23.74 29.04 24.41
CA LEU A 10 -23.54 28.14 23.28
C LEU A 10 -24.77 28.23 22.37
N SER A 11 -24.91 29.35 21.68
CA SER A 11 -25.74 29.44 20.47
C SER A 11 -25.22 30.57 19.58
N SER A 12 -24.36 30.24 18.63
CA SER A 12 -24.08 31.09 17.48
C SER A 12 -23.47 30.29 16.34
N VAL A 13 -24.06 29.13 16.03
CA VAL A 13 -24.01 28.59 14.66
C VAL A 13 -25.30 27.82 14.41
N PHE A 14 -26.00 28.20 13.34
CA PHE A 14 -27.16 27.55 12.70
C PHE A 14 -28.55 27.71 13.35
N GLY A 15 -29.37 28.50 12.65
CA GLY A 15 -30.83 28.45 12.68
C GLY A 15 -31.42 29.50 11.76
N ILE A 16 -31.99 29.08 10.63
CA ILE A 16 -33.24 29.53 9.99
C ILE A 16 -33.26 28.96 8.56
N PHE A 17 -34.04 27.91 8.34
CA PHE A 17 -34.91 27.74 7.17
C PHE A 17 -35.83 26.53 7.40
N ALA A 18 -37.07 26.76 7.84
CA ALA A 18 -38.23 25.94 7.49
C ALA A 18 -39.56 26.62 7.89
N VAL A 19 -40.28 27.06 6.86
CA VAL A 19 -41.72 26.92 6.60
C VAL A 19 -42.74 27.30 7.69
N THR A 20 -43.51 28.36 7.39
CA THR A 20 -44.91 28.53 7.82
C THR A 20 -45.72 29.07 6.65
N VAL A 21 -46.60 28.26 6.04
CA VAL A 21 -47.96 28.67 5.63
C VAL A 21 -48.83 27.41 5.53
N LEU A 22 -49.78 27.26 6.45
CA LEU A 22 -50.98 26.44 6.24
C LEU A 22 -52.10 26.91 7.17
N THR A 23 -53.18 27.43 6.59
CA THR A 23 -54.60 27.37 7.01
C THR A 23 -55.36 28.36 6.12
N VAL A 24 -56.60 28.19 5.66
CA VAL A 24 -57.66 27.17 5.70
C VAL A 24 -58.67 27.62 4.63
N PHE A 25 -59.22 26.72 3.81
CA PHE A 25 -60.64 26.76 3.45
C PHE A 25 -61.06 25.38 2.94
N GLN A 26 -62.10 24.86 3.59
CA GLN A 26 -62.71 23.57 3.35
C GLN A 26 -64.13 23.85 2.84
N CYS A 27 -64.50 23.36 1.65
CA CYS A 27 -65.91 23.11 1.32
C CYS A 27 -66.06 22.28 0.04
N GLY A 28 -67.01 21.34 0.05
CA GLY A 28 -67.72 20.93 -1.17
C GLY A 28 -67.51 19.49 -1.64
N LYS A 29 -68.43 18.60 -1.24
CA LYS A 29 -68.66 17.24 -1.74
C LYS A 29 -69.10 17.20 -3.22
N SER A 30 -69.12 15.97 -3.75
CA SER A 30 -69.77 15.42 -4.98
C SER A 30 -68.79 15.14 -6.12
N GLY A 31 -68.83 14.04 -6.86
CA GLY A 31 -69.69 12.86 -6.87
C GLY A 31 -69.30 11.95 -8.05
N ALA A 32 -69.66 10.67 -7.93
CA ALA A 32 -70.00 9.70 -8.98
C ALA A 32 -69.01 9.36 -10.14
N GLU A 33 -68.64 8.07 -10.14
CA GLU A 33 -68.55 7.12 -11.26
C GLU A 33 -68.85 7.59 -12.70
N SER A 34 -68.02 7.16 -13.66
CA SER A 34 -68.49 6.33 -14.79
C SER A 34 -67.35 5.74 -15.64
N LYS A 35 -67.60 4.51 -16.09
CA LYS A 35 -66.82 3.73 -17.08
C LYS A 35 -67.11 4.21 -18.51
N CYS A 36 -66.11 4.15 -19.40
CA CYS A 36 -66.17 3.63 -20.78
C CYS A 36 -64.77 3.77 -21.41
N LYS A 37 -64.02 2.72 -21.77
CA LYS A 37 -64.12 1.84 -22.97
C LYS A 37 -64.11 2.57 -24.33
N THR A 38 -63.34 1.97 -25.24
CA THR A 38 -63.15 2.23 -26.69
C THR A 38 -62.10 3.29 -27.01
N GLY A 39 -61.23 3.17 -28.02
CA GLY A 39 -61.10 2.19 -29.09
C GLY A 39 -59.85 2.47 -29.93
N GLN A 40 -59.52 1.50 -30.78
CA GLN A 40 -58.37 1.38 -31.68
C GLN A 40 -58.13 2.56 -32.65
N LYS A 41 -56.88 2.72 -33.09
CA LYS A 41 -56.40 2.69 -34.51
C LYS A 41 -54.92 3.13 -34.54
N SER A 42 -53.97 2.24 -34.79
CA SER A 42 -53.43 1.84 -36.11
C SER A 42 -52.92 3.01 -36.97
N SER A 43 -51.61 3.06 -37.22
CA SER A 43 -51.08 3.16 -38.58
C SER A 43 -49.63 2.67 -38.65
N LYS A 44 -49.41 1.75 -39.60
CA LYS A 44 -48.12 1.27 -40.09
C LYS A 44 -47.53 2.31 -41.05
N SER A 45 -46.22 2.42 -41.14
CA SER A 45 -45.57 2.51 -42.46
C SER A 45 -44.19 1.85 -42.44
N ASN A 46 -44.03 0.91 -43.36
CA ASN A 46 -42.79 0.27 -43.79
C ASN A 46 -41.97 1.25 -44.64
N LYS A 47 -40.64 1.12 -44.61
CA LYS A 47 -39.87 0.78 -45.82
C LYS A 47 -38.43 0.39 -45.52
N SER A 48 -38.03 -0.67 -46.20
CA SER A 48 -36.72 -1.31 -46.26
C SER A 48 -35.84 -0.66 -47.33
N THR A 49 -34.52 -0.83 -47.20
CA THR A 49 -33.63 -1.10 -48.35
C THR A 49 -32.36 -1.83 -47.90
N LYS A 50 -32.03 -2.90 -48.64
CA LYS A 50 -30.85 -3.78 -48.56
C LYS A 50 -29.65 -3.22 -49.35
N THR A 51 -28.54 -3.98 -49.27
CA THR A 51 -27.38 -4.12 -50.19
C THR A 51 -26.24 -3.12 -49.99
N LYS A 52 -24.94 -3.46 -50.07
CA LYS A 52 -24.20 -4.67 -50.54
C LYS A 52 -22.76 -4.64 -50.00
N SER A 53 -22.13 -5.82 -50.01
CA SER A 53 -20.72 -6.18 -49.83
C SER A 53 -19.71 -5.38 -50.66
N ILE A 54 -18.46 -5.25 -50.20
CA ILE A 54 -17.21 -5.36 -50.98
C ILE A 54 -16.08 -5.91 -50.08
N SER A 55 -15.38 -6.88 -50.63
CA SER A 55 -14.13 -7.50 -50.22
C SER A 55 -12.94 -6.81 -50.89
N GLU A 56 -11.79 -6.67 -50.22
CA GLU A 56 -10.51 -6.49 -50.90
C GLU A 56 -9.43 -7.38 -50.28
N LYS A 57 -8.66 -8.00 -51.19
CA LYS A 57 -7.50 -8.88 -50.97
C LYS A 57 -6.24 -8.15 -51.46
N ASN A 58 -5.14 -8.31 -50.71
CA ASN A 58 -3.74 -8.55 -51.14
C ASN A 58 -2.97 -7.42 -51.89
N PRO A 59 -1.61 -7.35 -51.81
CA PRO A 59 -0.71 -8.52 -51.89
C PRO A 59 0.55 -8.57 -51.00
N SER A 60 1.18 -9.74 -51.16
CA SER A 60 2.38 -10.38 -50.63
C SER A 60 3.74 -9.78 -51.02
N CYS A 61 4.75 -10.09 -50.21
CA CYS A 61 6.11 -10.57 -50.52
C CYS A 61 6.66 -11.16 -49.20
N GLY A 62 7.40 -12.26 -49.09
CA GLY A 62 8.03 -13.21 -50.00
C GLY A 62 8.96 -14.08 -49.12
N ASP A 63 9.02 -15.38 -49.41
CA ASP A 63 9.74 -16.44 -48.69
C ASP A 63 11.24 -16.22 -48.50
N GLU A 64 11.81 -16.84 -47.45
CA GLU A 64 12.95 -17.76 -47.66
C GLU A 64 13.03 -18.83 -46.56
N SER A 65 13.17 -20.07 -47.03
CA SER A 65 13.22 -21.37 -46.37
C SER A 65 14.57 -21.69 -45.71
N GLN A 66 14.60 -22.60 -44.72
CA GLN A 66 15.22 -23.93 -44.89
C GLN A 66 15.04 -24.88 -43.69
N GLN A 67 14.82 -26.14 -44.03
CA GLN A 67 14.65 -27.34 -43.21
C GLN A 67 16.00 -27.90 -42.70
N ASN A 68 15.98 -28.71 -41.64
CA ASN A 68 16.48 -30.11 -41.60
C ASN A 68 16.57 -30.63 -40.14
N THR A 69 15.72 -31.57 -39.73
CA THR A 69 15.82 -33.07 -39.73
C THR A 69 16.39 -33.68 -38.45
N ASP A 70 15.53 -34.45 -37.78
CA ASP A 70 15.69 -35.81 -37.19
C ASP A 70 17.04 -36.34 -36.70
N GLY A 71 16.98 -37.03 -35.56
CA GLY A 71 18.03 -37.92 -35.07
C GLY A 71 17.63 -38.72 -33.82
N SER A 72 16.94 -39.84 -34.04
CA SER A 72 16.60 -40.89 -33.08
C SER A 72 17.81 -41.60 -32.44
N GLY A 73 17.66 -42.13 -31.21
CA GLY A 73 18.58 -43.14 -30.67
C GLY A 73 18.24 -43.66 -29.27
N LYS A 74 17.47 -44.75 -29.20
CA LYS A 74 17.32 -45.62 -28.02
C LYS A 74 18.63 -46.36 -27.73
N ILE A 75 18.89 -46.72 -26.47
CA ILE A 75 19.37 -48.07 -26.06
C ILE A 75 19.02 -48.26 -24.57
N ALA A 76 18.41 -49.41 -24.28
CA ALA A 76 18.14 -49.95 -22.97
C ALA A 76 19.16 -51.08 -22.68
N THR A 77 19.56 -51.26 -21.43
CA THR A 77 20.03 -52.55 -20.90
C THR A 77 19.76 -52.62 -19.40
N SER A 78 19.51 -53.84 -18.95
CA SER A 78 18.73 -54.22 -17.78
C SER A 78 19.50 -55.20 -16.88
N LEU A 79 19.17 -55.20 -15.57
CA LEU A 79 19.26 -56.28 -14.55
C LEU A 79 20.63 -56.63 -13.93
N PRO A 80 20.71 -57.32 -12.75
CA PRO A 80 19.70 -57.64 -11.71
C PRO A 80 20.14 -57.44 -10.23
N ASN A 81 19.15 -57.67 -9.34
CA ASN A 81 19.11 -57.88 -7.87
C ASN A 81 20.35 -58.42 -7.13
N GLU A 82 20.48 -58.03 -5.85
CA GLU A 82 20.62 -58.99 -4.74
C GLU A 82 20.23 -58.37 -3.38
N SER A 83 19.71 -59.23 -2.50
CA SER A 83 19.01 -58.99 -1.22
C SER A 83 19.83 -59.48 -0.03
N VAL A 84 19.86 -58.78 1.12
CA VAL A 84 20.12 -59.39 2.44
C VAL A 84 19.42 -58.63 3.58
N ASP A 85 18.91 -59.40 4.53
CA ASP A 85 18.11 -59.12 5.73
C ASP A 85 18.77 -58.32 6.89
N ARG A 86 17.88 -57.83 7.79
CA ARG A 86 18.11 -57.08 9.07
C ARG A 86 18.79 -57.94 10.17
N PRO A 87 19.26 -57.37 11.32
CA PRO A 87 18.34 -57.16 12.48
C PRO A 87 18.69 -56.05 13.52
N THR A 88 17.62 -55.56 14.19
CA THR A 88 17.41 -55.17 15.62
C THR A 88 18.30 -54.16 16.39
N SER A 89 17.60 -53.27 17.12
CA SER A 89 18.02 -52.24 18.09
C SER A 89 18.63 -52.74 19.41
N PRO A 90 19.32 -51.85 20.16
CA PRO A 90 19.14 -51.83 21.62
C PRO A 90 18.96 -50.41 22.22
N GLU A 91 17.93 -50.27 23.07
CA GLU A 91 17.80 -49.23 24.09
C GLU A 91 18.76 -49.49 25.25
N SER A 92 19.70 -48.57 25.54
CA SER A 92 20.27 -48.39 26.90
C SER A 92 21.11 -47.11 27.07
N SER A 93 20.89 -46.10 26.24
CA SER A 93 21.78 -44.94 26.17
C SER A 93 21.32 -43.79 27.10
N SER A 94 20.04 -43.43 27.15
CA SER A 94 19.55 -42.12 27.63
C SER A 94 19.99 -41.56 29.02
N LYS A 95 20.49 -42.36 29.98
CA LYS A 95 20.90 -41.85 31.31
C LYS A 95 22.32 -41.28 31.40
N LYS A 96 23.23 -41.64 30.49
CA LYS A 96 24.61 -41.10 30.49
C LYS A 96 24.73 -39.73 29.80
N TYR A 97 23.70 -39.34 29.03
CA TYR A 97 23.68 -38.16 28.13
C TYR A 97 23.34 -36.85 28.84
N GLY A 98 22.49 -36.90 29.88
CA GLY A 98 22.14 -35.69 30.64
C GLY A 98 23.33 -35.09 31.38
N LYS A 99 24.18 -35.96 31.96
CA LYS A 99 25.22 -35.55 32.92
C LYS A 99 26.38 -34.77 32.29
N LYS A 100 26.89 -35.21 31.13
CA LYS A 100 27.99 -34.49 30.42
C LYS A 100 27.54 -33.16 29.83
N LYS A 101 26.29 -33.07 29.36
CA LYS A 101 25.71 -31.83 28.84
C LYS A 101 25.48 -30.80 29.96
N GLU A 102 25.02 -31.26 31.14
CA GLU A 102 24.91 -30.43 32.34
C GLU A 102 26.28 -29.94 32.84
N GLU A 103 27.35 -30.76 32.75
CA GLU A 103 28.72 -30.35 33.08
C GLU A 103 29.25 -29.26 32.13
N LEU A 104 29.01 -29.40 30.81
CA LEU A 104 29.36 -28.39 29.82
C LEU A 104 28.60 -27.06 30.04
N ASP A 105 27.28 -27.14 30.29
CA ASP A 105 26.46 -25.97 30.58
C ASP A 105 26.86 -25.29 31.89
N ALA A 106 27.30 -26.04 32.91
CA ALA A 106 27.80 -25.50 34.17
C ALA A 106 29.14 -24.78 34.00
N LEU A 107 30.04 -25.31 33.16
CA LEU A 107 31.34 -24.71 32.82
C LEU A 107 31.21 -23.41 32.02
N LEU A 108 30.22 -23.33 31.11
CA LEU A 108 30.01 -22.17 30.24
C LEU A 108 29.16 -21.06 30.87
N LYS A 109 28.44 -21.35 31.96
CA LYS A 109 27.55 -20.41 32.65
C LYS A 109 28.21 -19.09 33.10
N PRO A 110 29.48 -19.06 33.57
CA PRO A 110 30.17 -17.82 33.95
C PRO A 110 30.66 -16.98 32.76
N MET A 111 30.66 -17.50 31.52
CA MET A 111 31.32 -16.88 30.36
C MET A 111 30.38 -16.10 29.42
N ARG A 112 29.15 -15.77 29.83
CA ARG A 112 28.25 -14.92 29.03
C ARG A 112 28.68 -13.44 29.10
N PRO A 113 28.89 -12.74 27.96
CA PRO A 113 29.56 -11.45 27.98
C PRO A 113 28.62 -10.29 28.34
N VAL A 114 29.10 -9.45 29.26
CA VAL A 114 28.90 -8.00 29.21
C VAL A 114 30.13 -7.45 28.50
N PHE A 115 30.01 -6.98 27.25
CA PHE A 115 31.08 -6.25 26.57
C PHE A 115 31.02 -4.76 27.00
N PRO A 116 32.17 -4.07 27.21
CA PRO A 116 33.22 -3.92 26.19
C PRO A 116 34.68 -4.11 26.65
N ASN A 117 35.55 -4.29 25.65
CA ASN A 117 37.02 -4.35 25.64
C ASN A 117 37.68 -5.68 26.08
N TYR A 118 38.34 -6.34 25.12
CA TYR A 118 39.15 -7.54 25.31
C TYR A 118 40.52 -7.23 25.95
N PRO A 119 40.87 -7.87 27.09
CA PRO A 119 42.23 -8.27 27.38
C PRO A 119 42.44 -9.76 27.02
N LEU A 120 43.69 -10.16 26.83
CA LEU A 120 44.10 -11.55 26.59
C LEU A 120 43.61 -12.47 27.73
N MET A 121 43.01 -13.61 27.38
CA MET A 121 42.52 -14.64 28.34
C MET A 121 43.59 -15.01 29.37
N THR A 122 43.21 -15.06 30.64
CA THR A 122 44.04 -15.56 31.73
C THR A 122 44.37 -17.05 31.55
N PRO A 123 45.48 -17.57 32.13
CA PRO A 123 45.80 -19.00 32.06
C PRO A 123 44.67 -19.91 32.59
N ALA A 124 43.90 -19.45 33.58
CA ALA A 124 42.76 -20.19 34.11
C ALA A 124 41.59 -20.26 33.10
N GLU A 125 41.27 -19.14 32.43
CA GLU A 125 40.25 -19.10 31.37
C GLU A 125 40.67 -19.92 30.15
N ARG A 126 41.97 -19.95 29.82
CA ARG A 126 42.51 -20.78 28.74
C ARG A 126 42.34 -22.27 29.04
N LYS A 127 42.63 -22.69 30.27
CA LYS A 127 42.44 -24.08 30.71
C LYS A 127 40.97 -24.51 30.69
N ILE A 128 40.08 -23.65 31.17
CA ILE A 128 38.62 -23.88 31.12
C ILE A 128 38.13 -24.00 29.67
N ARG A 129 38.66 -23.17 28.77
CA ARG A 129 38.32 -23.22 27.35
C ARG A 129 38.83 -24.50 26.68
N GLU A 130 40.04 -24.94 27.01
CA GLU A 130 40.62 -26.21 26.50
C GLU A 130 39.81 -27.43 26.99
N GLU A 131 39.43 -27.46 28.27
CA GLU A 131 38.55 -28.51 28.82
C GLU A 131 37.16 -28.49 28.17
N ALA A 132 36.57 -27.30 27.96
CA ALA A 132 35.29 -27.17 27.26
C ALA A 132 35.36 -27.60 25.79
N LEU A 133 36.46 -27.28 25.09
CA LEU A 133 36.72 -27.74 23.71
C LEU A 133 36.88 -29.25 23.63
N GLN A 134 37.54 -29.87 24.61
CA GLN A 134 37.70 -31.32 24.66
C GLN A 134 36.35 -32.02 24.91
N ILE A 135 35.53 -31.49 25.82
CA ILE A 135 34.17 -32.01 26.09
C ILE A 135 33.27 -31.81 24.86
N ASP A 136 33.31 -30.65 24.20
CA ASP A 136 32.57 -30.39 22.96
C ASP A 136 33.01 -31.32 21.82
N LYS A 137 34.31 -31.59 21.71
CA LYS A 137 34.86 -32.56 20.75
C LYS A 137 34.34 -33.98 21.02
N GLU A 138 34.36 -34.43 22.29
CA GLU A 138 33.81 -35.73 22.68
C GLU A 138 32.31 -35.85 22.41
N VAL A 139 31.54 -34.80 22.71
CA VAL A 139 30.09 -34.74 22.43
C VAL A 139 29.84 -34.84 20.92
N LYS A 140 30.58 -34.09 20.11
CA LYS A 140 30.42 -34.08 18.65
C LYS A 140 30.87 -35.39 17.99
N ILE A 141 31.88 -36.07 18.53
CA ILE A 141 32.26 -37.43 18.08
C ILE A 141 31.14 -38.43 18.42
N GLN A 142 30.56 -38.35 19.63
CA GLN A 142 29.48 -39.24 20.05
C GLN A 142 28.12 -38.96 19.38
N GLU A 143 27.85 -37.71 18.98
CA GLU A 143 26.68 -37.32 18.18
C GLU A 143 26.85 -37.62 16.68
N GLY A 144 27.98 -38.19 16.27
CA GLY A 144 28.25 -38.62 14.90
C GLY A 144 28.65 -37.50 13.94
N PHE A 145 29.01 -36.32 14.46
CA PHE A 145 29.56 -35.22 13.64
C PHE A 145 31.02 -35.46 13.24
N TYR A 146 31.75 -36.31 13.97
CA TYR A 146 33.15 -36.69 13.70
C TYR A 146 33.38 -38.18 14.04
N GLN A 147 34.30 -38.86 13.33
CA GLN A 147 34.79 -40.20 13.69
C GLN A 147 36.20 -40.06 14.29
N GLU A 148 36.52 -40.81 15.34
CA GLU A 148 37.92 -41.01 15.74
C GLU A 148 38.62 -41.89 14.71
N ARG A 149 39.71 -41.38 14.13
CA ARG A 149 40.81 -42.23 13.66
C ARG A 149 42.00 -42.02 14.57
N SER A 150 42.63 -43.13 14.94
CA SER A 150 44.02 -43.14 15.38
C SER A 150 44.87 -42.68 14.21
N ASP A 151 45.62 -41.60 14.40
CA ASP A 151 46.99 -41.36 13.93
C ASP A 151 47.23 -39.83 13.84
N ASP A 152 48.41 -39.41 14.26
CA ASP A 152 48.83 -38.04 14.61
C ASP A 152 48.77 -37.01 13.46
N ASP A 153 47.58 -36.48 13.13
CA ASP A 153 47.43 -35.27 12.28
C ASP A 153 46.26 -34.38 12.73
N ASP A 154 46.53 -33.10 12.99
CA ASP A 154 45.66 -32.12 13.66
C ASP A 154 44.77 -31.34 12.67
N THR A 155 44.35 -31.98 11.58
CA THR A 155 43.44 -31.37 10.60
C THR A 155 42.09 -32.11 10.55
N LEU A 156 41.03 -31.43 11.00
CA LEU A 156 39.65 -31.93 10.95
C LEU A 156 39.10 -31.79 9.52
N GLU A 157 38.92 -32.90 8.80
CA GLU A 157 38.03 -32.92 7.64
C GLU A 157 36.57 -33.17 8.07
N PRO A 158 35.59 -32.38 7.59
CA PRO A 158 34.18 -32.67 7.80
C PRO A 158 33.80 -34.00 7.14
N ILE A 159 33.04 -34.86 7.83
CA ILE A 159 32.47 -36.07 7.22
C ILE A 159 31.53 -35.66 6.08
N LYS A 160 32.05 -35.68 4.86
CA LYS A 160 31.30 -35.58 3.60
C LYS A 160 30.64 -36.93 3.32
N SER A 161 29.66 -37.34 4.12
CA SER A 161 28.65 -38.35 3.78
C SER A 161 27.93 -38.85 5.03
N LEU A 162 26.84 -38.19 5.41
CA LEU A 162 25.65 -38.83 6.00
C LEU A 162 24.62 -37.73 6.27
N LYS A 163 23.80 -37.47 5.25
CA LYS A 163 22.36 -37.16 5.30
C LYS A 163 21.93 -36.71 3.90
N LEU A 164 21.96 -37.63 2.95
CA LEU A 164 20.86 -37.73 2.00
C LEU A 164 19.73 -38.46 2.76
N GLU A 165 19.20 -37.81 3.80
CA GLU A 165 17.79 -38.04 4.12
C GLU A 165 17.08 -37.70 2.80
N LYS A 166 16.36 -38.67 2.21
CA LYS A 166 15.46 -38.37 1.10
C LYS A 166 14.65 -37.17 1.57
N MET A 167 14.93 -35.98 1.05
CA MET A 167 14.10 -34.81 1.32
C MET A 167 12.68 -35.27 1.06
N ALA A 168 11.80 -35.14 2.05
CA ALA A 168 10.41 -35.55 1.90
C ALA A 168 9.91 -34.90 0.61
N LYS A 169 9.60 -35.71 -0.40
CA LYS A 169 9.13 -35.21 -1.68
C LYS A 169 7.67 -34.84 -1.51
N PHE A 170 7.38 -33.54 -1.58
CA PHE A 170 6.02 -33.05 -1.48
C PHE A 170 5.31 -33.27 -2.82
N SER A 171 4.11 -33.84 -2.77
CA SER A 171 3.35 -34.13 -4.00
C SER A 171 2.46 -32.96 -4.39
N VAL A 172 2.44 -32.63 -5.68
CA VAL A 172 1.50 -31.66 -6.24
C VAL A 172 0.12 -32.29 -6.40
N GLN A 173 -0.91 -31.58 -5.94
CA GLN A 173 -2.30 -31.92 -6.18
C GLN A 173 -2.95 -30.88 -7.10
N THR A 174 -3.82 -31.35 -7.99
CA THR A 174 -4.69 -30.49 -8.80
C THR A 174 -6.09 -30.55 -8.20
N VAL A 175 -6.61 -29.41 -7.78
CA VAL A 175 -7.92 -29.29 -7.13
C VAL A 175 -8.89 -28.65 -8.10
N GLN A 176 -10.02 -29.32 -8.36
CA GLN A 176 -11.10 -28.78 -9.17
C GLN A 176 -11.86 -27.70 -8.39
N THR A 177 -12.19 -26.60 -9.06
CA THR A 177 -12.82 -25.42 -8.45
C THR A 177 -13.83 -24.80 -9.42
N LYS A 178 -14.50 -23.73 -8.98
CA LYS A 178 -15.42 -22.93 -9.80
C LYS A 178 -15.08 -21.44 -9.69
N PRO A 179 -15.35 -20.64 -10.74
CA PRO A 179 -15.19 -19.19 -10.70
C PRO A 179 -16.02 -18.53 -9.60
N PHE A 180 -15.48 -17.47 -8.99
CA PHE A 180 -16.22 -16.59 -8.08
C PHE A 180 -16.52 -15.25 -8.78
N PRO A 181 -17.78 -14.79 -8.80
CA PRO A 181 -18.10 -13.50 -9.40
C PRO A 181 -17.45 -12.37 -8.61
N GLY A 182 -16.83 -11.43 -9.32
CA GLY A 182 -16.35 -10.19 -8.72
C GLY A 182 -14.98 -10.26 -8.02
N GLN A 183 -14.16 -11.27 -8.32
CA GLN A 183 -12.72 -11.29 -8.03
C GLN A 183 -11.93 -10.36 -8.98
N LYS A 184 -12.39 -9.11 -9.12
CA LYS A 184 -11.73 -8.08 -9.93
C LYS A 184 -10.74 -7.32 -9.04
N PRO A 185 -9.44 -7.32 -9.36
CA PRO A 185 -8.49 -6.44 -8.69
C PRO A 185 -8.88 -4.98 -8.93
N GLY A 186 -8.89 -4.16 -7.87
CA GLY A 186 -9.02 -2.71 -7.98
C GLY A 186 -7.71 -2.06 -8.40
N THR A 187 -7.58 -0.75 -8.18
CA THR A 187 -6.38 0.04 -8.54
C THR A 187 -5.07 -0.48 -7.94
N SER A 188 -5.15 -1.26 -6.85
CA SER A 188 -3.98 -1.75 -6.11
C SER A 188 -4.24 -3.14 -5.51
N GLY A 189 -5.00 -4.01 -6.18
CA GLY A 189 -5.28 -5.38 -5.71
C GLY A 189 -6.74 -5.67 -5.38
N LEU A 190 -7.05 -6.94 -5.08
CA LEU A 190 -8.39 -7.39 -4.68
C LEU A 190 -8.61 -7.08 -3.20
N ARG A 191 -9.71 -6.42 -2.87
CA ARG A 191 -10.15 -6.14 -1.49
C ARG A 191 -11.57 -6.62 -1.31
N LYS A 192 -11.81 -7.40 -0.27
CA LYS A 192 -13.11 -7.99 0.08
C LYS A 192 -13.19 -8.18 1.59
N ARG A 193 -14.38 -8.50 2.09
CA ARG A 193 -14.51 -8.82 3.52
C ARG A 193 -13.86 -10.17 3.83
N VAL A 194 -13.30 -10.32 5.02
CA VAL A 194 -12.67 -11.55 5.51
C VAL A 194 -13.56 -12.79 5.31
N PRO A 195 -14.88 -12.78 5.58
CA PRO A 195 -15.74 -13.93 5.34
C PRO A 195 -15.76 -14.40 3.87
N GLU A 196 -15.46 -13.52 2.91
CA GLU A 196 -15.33 -13.92 1.50
C GLU A 196 -14.06 -14.72 1.26
N PHE A 197 -12.92 -14.27 1.79
CA PHE A 197 -11.64 -14.99 1.68
C PHE A 197 -11.61 -16.31 2.44
N GLN A 198 -12.49 -16.50 3.42
CA GLN A 198 -12.66 -17.75 4.17
C GLN A 198 -13.53 -18.78 3.45
N GLN A 199 -14.19 -18.41 2.34
CA GLN A 199 -14.88 -19.39 1.51
C GLN A 199 -13.87 -20.35 0.90
N GLU A 200 -14.23 -21.63 0.87
CA GLU A 200 -13.41 -22.68 0.27
C GLU A 200 -13.02 -22.30 -1.17
N ASN A 201 -11.74 -22.45 -1.51
CA ASN A 201 -11.15 -22.15 -2.81
C ASN A 201 -11.11 -20.65 -3.19
N TYR A 202 -11.61 -19.73 -2.38
CA TYR A 202 -11.65 -18.31 -2.77
C TYR A 202 -10.24 -17.70 -2.88
N THR A 203 -9.44 -17.90 -1.83
CA THR A 203 -8.06 -17.39 -1.75
C THR A 203 -7.15 -18.15 -2.72
N GLU A 204 -7.36 -19.45 -2.85
CA GLU A 204 -6.64 -20.34 -3.74
C GLU A 204 -6.84 -19.97 -5.20
N ASN A 205 -8.10 -19.79 -5.63
CA ASN A 205 -8.43 -19.38 -6.99
C ASN A 205 -7.77 -18.06 -7.35
N PHE A 206 -7.86 -17.06 -6.46
CA PHE A 206 -7.29 -15.76 -6.74
C PHE A 206 -5.76 -15.82 -6.79
N THR A 207 -5.12 -16.58 -5.88
CA THR A 207 -3.67 -16.77 -5.88
C THR A 207 -3.19 -17.44 -7.17
N GLN A 208 -3.87 -18.52 -7.59
CA GLN A 208 -3.57 -19.20 -8.87
C GLN A 208 -3.67 -18.23 -10.05
N CYS A 209 -4.74 -17.42 -10.11
CA CYS A 209 -4.93 -16.43 -11.17
C CYS A 209 -3.89 -15.30 -11.11
N VAL A 210 -3.43 -14.90 -9.92
CA VAL A 210 -2.33 -13.93 -9.76
C VAL A 210 -1.04 -14.49 -10.35
N LEU A 211 -0.71 -15.76 -10.09
CA LEU A 211 0.49 -16.36 -10.69
C LEU A 211 0.35 -16.49 -12.21
N ASP A 212 -0.80 -16.96 -12.69
CA ASP A 212 -1.03 -17.20 -14.12
C ASP A 212 -1.18 -15.91 -14.95
N GLY A 213 -1.81 -14.88 -14.38
CA GLY A 213 -2.01 -13.60 -15.04
C GLY A 213 -0.88 -12.59 -14.80
N GLY A 214 -0.30 -12.61 -13.60
CA GLY A 214 0.74 -11.68 -13.17
C GLY A 214 2.14 -12.01 -13.69
N LEU A 215 2.50 -13.30 -13.73
CA LEU A 215 3.80 -13.77 -14.24
C LEU A 215 3.69 -14.40 -15.62
N GLY A 216 2.51 -14.93 -15.99
CA GLY A 216 2.30 -15.56 -17.29
C GLY A 216 3.27 -16.71 -17.56
N ALA A 217 3.88 -16.70 -18.74
CA ALA A 217 4.85 -17.71 -19.15
C ALA A 217 6.13 -17.72 -18.29
N ASN A 218 6.45 -16.60 -17.61
CA ASN A 218 7.66 -16.45 -16.80
C ASN A 218 7.49 -16.98 -15.36
N LYS A 219 6.34 -17.60 -15.05
CA LYS A 219 6.03 -18.13 -13.71
C LYS A 219 7.05 -19.17 -13.24
N VAL A 220 7.35 -20.16 -14.08
CA VAL A 220 8.27 -21.24 -13.74
C VAL A 220 9.70 -20.70 -13.61
N GLY A 221 10.35 -20.98 -12.49
CA GLY A 221 11.71 -20.51 -12.20
C GLY A 221 11.78 -19.12 -11.54
N SER A 222 10.64 -18.43 -11.41
CA SER A 222 10.58 -17.08 -10.85
C SER A 222 10.87 -17.03 -9.35
N THR A 223 11.27 -15.85 -8.87
CA THR A 223 11.37 -15.53 -7.43
C THR A 223 10.36 -14.43 -7.09
N LEU A 224 9.64 -14.57 -5.99
CA LEU A 224 8.67 -13.57 -5.51
C LEU A 224 8.96 -13.13 -4.08
N VAL A 225 8.63 -11.88 -3.77
CA VAL A 225 8.54 -11.39 -2.38
C VAL A 225 7.11 -11.62 -1.86
N LEU A 226 6.97 -12.02 -0.60
CA LEU A 226 5.68 -12.19 0.08
C LEU A 226 5.70 -11.53 1.46
N GLY A 227 4.68 -10.73 1.75
CA GLY A 227 4.47 -10.18 3.08
C GLY A 227 3.18 -9.41 3.17
N GLY A 228 2.92 -8.77 4.31
CA GLY A 228 1.71 -8.00 4.51
C GLY A 228 1.71 -7.22 5.80
N ASP A 229 0.56 -6.63 6.11
CA ASP A 229 0.41 -5.72 7.24
C ASP A 229 0.06 -6.37 8.58
N GLY A 230 -0.02 -7.71 8.61
CA GLY A 230 -0.31 -8.48 9.80
C GLY A 230 -1.79 -8.50 10.19
N ARG A 231 -2.70 -7.99 9.34
CA ARG A 231 -4.14 -8.08 9.59
C ARG A 231 -4.62 -9.52 9.73
N TYR A 232 -5.78 -9.70 10.34
CA TYR A 232 -6.46 -10.98 10.48
C TYR A 232 -6.50 -11.73 9.15
N LEU A 233 -6.31 -13.05 9.18
CA LEU A 233 -6.17 -13.97 8.04
C LEU A 233 -4.78 -13.99 7.35
N SER A 234 -3.89 -13.03 7.61
CA SER A 234 -2.59 -12.98 6.93
C SER A 234 -1.75 -14.27 7.08
N PRO A 235 -1.54 -14.82 8.30
CA PRO A 235 -0.74 -16.05 8.43
C PRO A 235 -1.33 -17.25 7.68
N GLN A 236 -2.65 -17.36 7.61
CA GLN A 236 -3.34 -18.40 6.86
C GLN A 236 -3.14 -18.21 5.35
N ALA A 237 -3.28 -16.98 4.86
CA ALA A 237 -3.07 -16.66 3.45
C ALA A 237 -1.60 -16.85 3.02
N VAL A 238 -0.62 -16.50 3.87
CA VAL A 238 0.80 -16.79 3.62
C VAL A 238 1.01 -18.29 3.39
N ASN A 239 0.47 -19.13 4.27
CA ASN A 239 0.56 -20.59 4.13
C ASN A 239 -0.05 -21.09 2.82
N VAL A 240 -1.23 -20.60 2.44
CA VAL A 240 -1.86 -20.97 1.16
C VAL A 240 -1.00 -20.56 -0.03
N ILE A 241 -0.47 -19.33 -0.02
CA ILE A 241 0.37 -18.81 -1.11
C ILE A 241 1.66 -19.62 -1.25
N ILE A 242 2.34 -19.96 -0.15
CA ILE A 242 3.54 -20.81 -0.18
C ILE A 242 3.25 -22.13 -0.91
N LYS A 243 2.16 -22.81 -0.52
CA LYS A 243 1.76 -24.10 -1.09
C LYS A 243 1.41 -24.04 -2.57
N ILE A 244 0.72 -22.97 -2.99
CA ILE A 244 0.35 -22.76 -4.40
C ILE A 244 1.57 -22.37 -5.23
N CYS A 245 2.44 -21.49 -4.73
CA CYS A 245 3.68 -21.10 -5.40
C CYS A 245 4.59 -22.31 -5.66
N ALA A 246 4.81 -23.15 -4.64
CA ALA A 246 5.59 -24.37 -4.76
C ALA A 246 5.03 -25.30 -5.86
N ALA A 247 3.71 -25.53 -5.86
CA ALA A 247 3.04 -26.39 -6.84
C ALA A 247 3.04 -25.83 -8.27
N ASN A 248 3.25 -24.52 -8.42
CA ASN A 248 3.19 -23.82 -9.70
C ASN A 248 4.58 -23.54 -10.31
N GLY A 249 5.65 -24.08 -9.71
CA GLY A 249 7.00 -23.94 -10.25
C GLY A 249 7.67 -22.60 -9.97
N ILE A 250 7.15 -21.81 -9.02
CA ILE A 250 7.93 -20.72 -8.43
C ILE A 250 9.18 -21.33 -7.81
N LYS A 251 10.35 -20.77 -8.07
CA LYS A 251 11.63 -21.31 -7.58
C LYS A 251 11.90 -20.90 -6.14
N LYS A 252 11.58 -19.64 -5.81
CA LYS A 252 11.90 -19.08 -4.50
C LYS A 252 10.85 -18.08 -4.02
N LEU A 253 10.52 -18.14 -2.72
CA LEU A 253 9.85 -17.05 -2.01
C LEU A 253 10.81 -16.37 -1.04
N ILE A 254 10.78 -15.04 -1.01
CA ILE A 254 11.43 -14.20 0.00
C ILE A 254 10.31 -13.65 0.88
N ILE A 255 10.25 -14.04 2.14
CA ILE A 255 9.14 -13.73 3.04
C ILE A 255 9.66 -12.93 4.23
N GLY A 256 9.00 -11.84 4.59
CA GLY A 256 9.32 -11.18 5.86
C GLY A 256 8.97 -12.06 7.04
N ARG A 257 9.75 -11.98 8.10
CA ARG A 257 9.48 -12.67 9.36
C ARG A 257 8.03 -12.46 9.82
N ASP A 258 7.39 -13.53 10.25
CA ASP A 258 5.98 -13.62 10.63
C ASP A 258 4.99 -13.26 9.49
N GLY A 259 5.46 -13.22 8.24
CA GLY A 259 4.70 -12.74 7.09
C GLY A 259 4.57 -11.21 7.04
N ILE A 260 5.34 -10.48 7.84
CA ILE A 260 5.25 -9.02 7.99
C ILE A 260 6.24 -8.34 7.05
N LEU A 261 5.73 -7.54 6.11
CA LEU A 261 6.50 -6.56 5.31
C LEU A 261 5.58 -5.40 4.95
N SER A 262 6.08 -4.16 5.13
CA SER A 262 5.38 -2.99 4.61
C SER A 262 5.37 -2.99 3.08
N THR A 263 4.36 -2.36 2.48
CA THR A 263 4.28 -2.22 1.02
C THR A 263 5.54 -1.55 0.43
N PRO A 264 6.10 -0.47 1.02
CA PRO A 264 7.38 0.09 0.57
C PRO A 264 8.56 -0.89 0.71
N ALA A 265 8.61 -1.68 1.78
CA ALA A 265 9.67 -2.67 1.98
C ALA A 265 9.59 -3.81 0.96
N VAL A 266 8.39 -4.25 0.58
CA VAL A 266 8.20 -5.20 -0.53
C VAL A 266 8.72 -4.61 -1.84
N SER A 267 8.33 -3.38 -2.18
CA SER A 267 8.78 -2.70 -3.39
C SER A 267 10.31 -2.57 -3.44
N HIS A 268 10.92 -2.19 -2.31
CA HIS A 268 12.37 -2.13 -2.15
C HIS A 268 13.04 -3.49 -2.35
N LEU A 269 12.56 -4.54 -1.67
CA LEU A 269 13.16 -5.87 -1.77
C LEU A 269 13.07 -6.45 -3.18
N ILE A 270 11.94 -6.24 -3.88
CA ILE A 270 11.79 -6.66 -5.29
C ILE A 270 12.91 -6.06 -6.13
N ARG A 271 13.13 -4.75 -5.99
CA ARG A 271 14.12 -3.99 -6.76
C ARG A 271 15.56 -4.30 -6.36
N LYS A 272 15.84 -4.37 -5.05
CA LYS A 272 17.15 -4.69 -4.49
C LYS A 272 17.62 -6.07 -4.93
N ARG A 273 16.73 -7.06 -4.90
CA ARG A 273 17.02 -8.45 -5.25
C ARG A 273 16.81 -8.76 -6.74
N ARG A 274 16.24 -7.82 -7.50
CA ARG A 274 15.92 -7.96 -8.93
C ARG A 274 15.09 -9.22 -9.22
N VAL A 275 14.02 -9.39 -8.46
CA VAL A 275 13.13 -10.54 -8.54
C VAL A 275 11.85 -10.20 -9.30
N ASN A 276 11.02 -11.21 -9.61
CA ASN A 276 9.98 -11.10 -10.63
C ASN A 276 8.69 -10.40 -10.19
N GLY A 277 8.59 -10.03 -8.91
CA GLY A 277 7.43 -9.35 -8.34
C GLY A 277 7.19 -9.72 -6.89
N GLY A 278 5.99 -9.43 -6.39
CA GLY A 278 5.60 -9.81 -5.04
C GLY A 278 4.11 -9.79 -4.80
N ILE A 279 3.69 -10.53 -3.78
CA ILE A 279 2.30 -10.60 -3.31
C ILE A 279 2.23 -9.92 -1.95
N ILE A 280 1.30 -8.98 -1.79
CA ILE A 280 1.16 -8.19 -0.57
C ILE A 280 -0.21 -8.43 0.06
N LEU A 281 -0.22 -8.94 1.29
CA LEU A 281 -1.42 -9.24 2.06
C LEU A 281 -1.85 -8.01 2.85
N THR A 282 -2.71 -7.19 2.24
CA THR A 282 -3.16 -5.94 2.83
C THR A 282 -4.40 -5.39 2.12
N ALA A 283 -5.27 -4.72 2.88
CA ALA A 283 -6.29 -3.81 2.35
C ALA A 283 -5.98 -2.34 2.70
N SER A 284 -4.71 -2.01 2.97
CA SER A 284 -4.20 -0.66 3.28
C SER A 284 -5.01 -0.03 4.42
N HIS A 285 -5.57 1.16 4.22
CA HIS A 285 -6.35 1.90 5.21
C HIS A 285 -7.64 1.22 5.71
N ASN A 286 -8.15 0.18 5.03
CA ASN A 286 -9.36 -0.52 5.45
C ASN A 286 -9.17 -1.24 6.80
N PRO A 287 -10.23 -1.35 7.64
CA PRO A 287 -10.12 -1.94 8.96
C PRO A 287 -9.87 -3.45 8.86
N GLY A 288 -9.20 -3.99 9.88
CA GLY A 288 -8.85 -5.41 10.00
C GLY A 288 -9.75 -6.14 10.99
N GLY A 289 -9.58 -7.47 11.07
CA GLY A 289 -10.36 -8.32 11.98
C GLY A 289 -11.40 -9.19 11.26
N PRO A 290 -12.01 -10.14 11.98
CA PRO A 290 -12.76 -11.26 11.38
C PRO A 290 -14.01 -10.87 10.59
N LYS A 291 -14.54 -9.65 10.79
CA LYS A 291 -15.74 -9.14 10.10
C LYS A 291 -15.45 -7.98 9.13
N HIS A 292 -14.19 -7.59 9.01
CA HIS A 292 -13.76 -6.43 8.24
C HIS A 292 -13.04 -6.88 6.96
N ASP A 293 -12.07 -6.09 6.48
CA ASP A 293 -11.53 -6.23 5.14
C ASP A 293 -10.17 -6.94 5.12
N PHE A 294 -9.99 -7.75 4.09
CA PHE A 294 -8.73 -8.37 3.72
C PHE A 294 -8.41 -8.02 2.26
N GLY A 295 -7.15 -8.18 1.86
CA GLY A 295 -6.78 -7.91 0.48
C GLY A 295 -5.49 -8.60 0.05
N ILE A 296 -5.40 -8.81 -1.26
CA ILE A 296 -4.24 -9.39 -1.92
C ILE A 296 -3.87 -8.46 -3.07
N LYS A 297 -2.71 -7.82 -2.94
CA LYS A 297 -2.07 -7.01 -3.99
C LYS A 297 -1.03 -7.84 -4.73
N PHE A 298 -0.78 -7.49 -5.99
CA PHE A 298 0.33 -8.02 -6.77
C PHE A 298 1.16 -6.87 -7.34
N ASN A 299 2.47 -6.93 -7.08
CA ASN A 299 3.45 -6.00 -7.62
C ASN A 299 4.33 -6.72 -8.65
N CYS A 300 4.66 -6.03 -9.73
CA CYS A 300 5.49 -6.54 -10.82
C CYS A 300 6.99 -6.40 -10.50
N GLU A 301 7.84 -6.88 -11.42
CA GLU A 301 9.31 -6.89 -11.30
C GLU A 301 9.96 -5.51 -11.10
N ASN A 302 9.31 -4.42 -11.52
CA ASN A 302 9.79 -3.06 -11.23
C ASN A 302 9.60 -2.66 -9.75
N GLY A 303 8.85 -3.45 -8.99
CA GLY A 303 8.49 -3.25 -7.59
C GLY A 303 7.15 -2.53 -7.38
N GLY A 304 6.45 -2.14 -8.45
CA GLY A 304 5.22 -1.34 -8.37
C GLY A 304 3.95 -2.15 -8.58
N PRO A 305 2.76 -1.55 -8.34
CA PRO A 305 1.49 -2.21 -8.55
C PRO A 305 1.32 -2.71 -9.99
N ALA A 306 0.63 -3.84 -10.14
CA ALA A 306 0.29 -4.37 -11.45
C ALA A 306 -0.45 -3.33 -12.34
N PRO A 307 -0.01 -3.13 -13.61
CA PRO A 307 -0.69 -2.27 -14.56
C PRO A 307 -2.04 -2.85 -15.02
N ASP A 308 -2.85 -2.04 -15.70
CA ASP A 308 -4.24 -2.38 -16.05
C ASP A 308 -4.34 -3.68 -16.86
N ASN A 309 -3.49 -3.84 -17.87
CA ASN A 309 -3.44 -5.04 -18.70
C ASN A 309 -3.18 -6.32 -17.87
N VAL A 310 -2.35 -6.24 -16.83
CA VAL A 310 -2.08 -7.36 -15.93
C VAL A 310 -3.29 -7.62 -15.02
N THR A 311 -3.87 -6.58 -14.41
CA THR A 311 -5.05 -6.75 -13.56
C THR A 311 -6.27 -7.25 -14.31
N ASP A 312 -6.48 -6.81 -15.54
CA ASP A 312 -7.55 -7.28 -16.42
C ASP A 312 -7.33 -8.72 -16.86
N LYS A 313 -6.06 -9.12 -17.08
CA LYS A 313 -5.72 -10.52 -17.36
C LYS A 313 -6.00 -11.41 -16.16
N ILE A 314 -5.58 -11.01 -14.96
CA ILE A 314 -5.90 -11.72 -13.71
C ILE A 314 -7.41 -11.86 -13.56
N TYR A 315 -8.17 -10.77 -13.73
CA TYR A 315 -9.63 -10.81 -13.63
C TYR A 315 -10.30 -11.73 -14.67
N SER A 316 -9.81 -11.72 -15.91
CA SER A 316 -10.34 -12.63 -16.94
C SER A 316 -10.14 -14.10 -16.55
N LEU A 317 -9.00 -14.43 -15.96
CA LEU A 317 -8.71 -15.78 -15.49
C LEU A 317 -9.60 -16.18 -14.29
N THR A 318 -9.89 -15.27 -13.36
CA THR A 318 -10.77 -15.59 -12.21
C THR A 318 -12.19 -15.92 -12.63
N MET A 319 -12.65 -15.39 -13.77
CA MET A 319 -13.96 -15.69 -14.35
C MET A 319 -14.02 -17.05 -15.07
N GLU A 320 -12.88 -17.64 -15.40
CA GLU A 320 -12.77 -18.85 -16.23
C GLU A 320 -12.10 -20.03 -15.53
N ILE A 321 -11.52 -19.83 -14.34
CA ILE A 321 -10.77 -20.84 -13.59
C ILE A 321 -11.61 -22.11 -13.30
N LYS A 322 -10.99 -23.27 -13.52
CA LYS A 322 -11.60 -24.60 -13.29
C LYS A 322 -10.80 -25.47 -12.34
N GLU A 323 -9.52 -25.17 -12.17
CA GLU A 323 -8.63 -25.89 -11.26
C GLU A 323 -7.49 -25.00 -10.79
N TYR A 324 -6.87 -25.37 -9.67
CA TYR A 324 -5.61 -24.81 -9.20
C TYR A 324 -4.67 -25.92 -8.72
N LYS A 325 -3.37 -25.61 -8.61
CA LYS A 325 -2.35 -26.55 -8.12
C LYS A 325 -1.87 -26.16 -6.73
N ILE A 326 -1.70 -27.14 -5.86
CA ILE A 326 -1.27 -26.93 -4.47
C ILE A 326 -0.42 -28.10 -3.96
N CYS A 327 0.54 -27.80 -3.08
CA CYS A 327 1.28 -28.79 -2.28
C CYS A 327 0.71 -28.81 -0.85
N PRO A 328 -0.36 -29.56 -0.55
CA PRO A 328 -1.12 -29.39 0.69
C PRO A 328 -0.34 -29.76 1.96
N GLU A 329 0.61 -30.69 1.83
CA GLU A 329 1.46 -31.19 2.92
C GLU A 329 2.65 -30.27 3.24
N LEU A 330 2.96 -29.31 2.36
CA LEU A 330 4.08 -28.39 2.57
C LEU A 330 3.80 -27.44 3.73
N ASN A 331 4.65 -27.46 4.75
CA ASN A 331 4.57 -26.54 5.88
C ASN A 331 5.91 -25.85 6.08
N VAL A 332 5.89 -24.52 6.25
CA VAL A 332 7.08 -23.70 6.37
C VAL A 332 6.97 -22.86 7.64
N ASP A 333 8.01 -22.86 8.47
CA ASP A 333 8.12 -21.89 9.57
C ASP A 333 8.59 -20.55 8.99
N PHE A 334 7.73 -19.53 9.06
CA PHE A 334 8.09 -18.17 8.68
C PHE A 334 8.28 -17.24 9.89
N GLY A 335 8.34 -17.77 11.12
CA GLY A 335 8.63 -17.01 12.34
C GLY A 335 10.12 -16.85 12.64
N SER A 336 10.97 -17.67 11.99
CA SER A 336 12.42 -17.70 12.20
C SER A 336 13.16 -17.26 10.92
N ILE A 337 14.11 -16.33 11.03
CA ILE A 337 14.97 -15.94 9.90
C ILE A 337 15.80 -17.14 9.48
N GLY A 338 15.85 -17.42 8.18
CA GLY A 338 16.51 -18.63 7.68
C GLY A 338 16.25 -18.89 6.20
N ASN A 339 16.84 -19.97 5.70
CA ASN A 339 16.61 -20.45 4.35
C ASN A 339 16.28 -21.93 4.41
N ASP A 340 15.13 -22.30 3.87
CA ASP A 340 14.70 -23.69 3.71
C ASP A 340 14.60 -24.04 2.22
N SER A 341 14.75 -25.32 1.91
CA SER A 341 14.54 -25.86 0.57
C SER A 341 13.73 -27.15 0.65
N PHE A 342 12.89 -27.37 -0.36
CA PHE A 342 11.91 -28.43 -0.42
C PHE A 342 11.94 -29.06 -1.81
N GLU A 343 11.87 -30.38 -1.90
CA GLU A 343 11.77 -31.09 -3.17
C GLU A 343 10.31 -31.33 -3.51
N ILE A 344 9.83 -30.73 -4.60
CA ILE A 344 8.44 -30.84 -5.06
C ILE A 344 8.38 -31.81 -6.23
N ASP A 345 7.60 -32.88 -6.09
CA ASP A 345 7.52 -33.93 -7.11
C ASP A 345 6.95 -33.40 -8.43
N GLY A 346 7.64 -33.71 -9.53
CA GLY A 346 7.30 -33.21 -10.87
C GLY A 346 7.60 -31.72 -11.11
N VAL A 347 8.16 -30.98 -10.14
CA VAL A 347 8.48 -29.53 -10.27
C VAL A 347 9.96 -29.26 -10.03
N GLY A 348 10.56 -29.84 -8.98
CA GLY A 348 11.95 -29.64 -8.58
C GLY A 348 12.10 -28.89 -7.25
N THR A 349 13.29 -28.35 -7.01
CA THR A 349 13.62 -27.64 -5.76
C THR A 349 12.89 -26.30 -5.66
N PHE A 350 12.13 -26.13 -4.58
CA PHE A 350 11.50 -24.88 -4.14
C PHE A 350 12.18 -24.38 -2.87
N SER A 351 12.57 -23.10 -2.82
CA SER A 351 13.23 -22.52 -1.64
C SER A 351 12.41 -21.41 -1.00
N VAL A 352 12.50 -21.28 0.32
CA VAL A 352 11.93 -20.16 1.07
C VAL A 352 13.03 -19.48 1.87
N GLU A 353 13.18 -18.17 1.71
CA GLU A 353 14.07 -17.32 2.50
C GLU A 353 13.23 -16.43 3.40
N ILE A 354 13.35 -16.60 4.71
CA ILE A 354 12.73 -15.72 5.70
C ILE A 354 13.72 -14.62 6.05
N VAL A 355 13.36 -13.37 5.81
CA VAL A 355 14.19 -12.19 6.04
C VAL A 355 13.69 -11.35 7.21
N ASP A 356 14.59 -10.58 7.81
CA ASP A 356 14.18 -9.52 8.73
C ASP A 356 13.29 -8.50 7.99
N SER A 357 12.15 -8.15 8.59
CA SER A 357 11.17 -7.28 7.96
C SER A 357 11.65 -5.84 7.74
N VAL A 358 12.63 -5.39 8.53
CA VAL A 358 12.97 -3.97 8.70
C VAL A 358 14.37 -3.65 8.17
N ALA A 359 15.34 -4.55 8.35
CA ALA A 359 16.76 -4.28 8.17
C ALA A 359 17.12 -3.73 6.79
N ASP A 360 16.69 -4.38 5.71
CA ASP A 360 17.02 -3.99 4.34
C ASP A 360 16.41 -2.61 3.97
N TYR A 361 15.21 -2.33 4.47
CA TYR A 361 14.51 -1.06 4.25
C TYR A 361 15.14 0.09 5.04
N VAL A 362 15.41 -0.11 6.33
CA VAL A 362 16.01 0.93 7.19
C VAL A 362 17.41 1.30 6.73
N ALA A 363 18.21 0.32 6.31
CA ALA A 363 19.51 0.59 5.69
C ALA A 363 19.36 1.50 4.46
N TYR A 364 18.35 1.26 3.62
CA TYR A 364 18.11 2.09 2.45
C TYR A 364 17.63 3.50 2.79
N MET A 365 16.81 3.66 3.83
CA MET A 365 16.44 4.99 4.33
C MET A 365 17.66 5.78 4.84
N GLU A 366 18.59 5.11 5.51
CA GLU A 366 19.86 5.71 5.97
C GLU A 366 20.78 6.12 4.80
N GLU A 367 20.66 5.48 3.63
CA GLU A 367 21.36 5.89 2.40
C GLU A 367 20.72 7.10 1.70
N ILE A 368 19.39 7.24 1.77
CA ILE A 368 18.62 8.31 1.10
C ILE A 368 18.72 9.64 1.87
N PHE A 369 18.69 9.57 3.21
CA PHE A 369 18.52 10.69 4.11
C PHE A 369 19.76 10.96 4.97
N ASP A 370 19.88 12.17 5.51
CA ASP A 370 20.94 12.50 6.46
C ASP A 370 20.46 12.22 7.90
N PHE A 371 20.65 10.97 8.33
CA PHE A 371 20.24 10.53 9.66
C PHE A 371 20.99 11.27 10.78
N GLN A 372 22.25 11.67 10.56
CA GLN A 372 22.98 12.45 11.55
C GLN A 372 22.34 13.81 11.76
N LYS A 373 21.87 14.46 10.70
CA LYS A 373 21.21 15.76 10.81
C LYS A 373 19.84 15.65 11.46
N ILE A 374 19.09 14.58 11.20
CA ILE A 374 17.84 14.29 11.93
C ILE A 374 18.13 14.03 13.43
N ARG A 375 19.18 13.27 13.76
CA ARG A 375 19.63 13.10 15.17
C ARG A 375 19.94 14.42 15.84
N ASP A 376 20.67 15.29 15.16
CA ASP A 376 21.03 16.61 15.67
C ASP A 376 19.78 17.49 15.87
N LEU A 377 18.74 17.33 15.03
CA LEU A 377 17.44 17.98 15.24
C LEU A 377 16.74 17.43 16.50
N ILE A 378 16.54 16.12 16.58
CA ILE A 378 15.79 15.46 17.66
C ILE A 378 16.45 15.70 19.02
N SER A 379 17.78 15.58 19.10
CA SER A 379 18.54 15.87 20.33
C SER A 379 18.49 17.35 20.76
N GLY A 380 18.08 18.25 19.85
CA GLY A 380 18.06 19.68 20.08
C GLY A 380 19.39 20.38 19.81
N LYS A 381 20.40 19.67 19.29
CA LYS A 381 21.70 20.26 18.93
C LYS A 381 21.57 21.35 17.85
N LEU A 382 20.59 21.25 16.94
CA LEU A 382 20.37 22.25 15.89
C LEU A 382 19.58 23.49 16.34
N THR A 383 18.71 23.35 17.33
CA THR A 383 17.71 24.37 17.72
C THR A 383 17.88 24.87 19.16
N GLY A 384 18.79 24.28 19.93
CA GLY A 384 19.02 24.59 21.36
C GLY A 384 18.01 23.96 22.32
N SER A 385 17.04 23.19 21.82
CA SER A 385 16.03 22.50 22.64
C SER A 385 15.57 21.20 21.98
N LYS A 386 15.27 20.16 22.78
CA LYS A 386 14.86 18.83 22.27
C LYS A 386 13.65 18.99 21.34
N PHE A 387 13.78 18.54 20.09
CA PHE A 387 12.70 18.54 19.12
C PHE A 387 11.85 17.28 19.32
N ARG A 388 10.60 17.46 19.77
CA ARG A 388 9.74 16.34 20.20
C ARG A 388 8.91 15.82 19.04
N VAL A 389 9.17 14.58 18.66
CA VAL A 389 8.51 13.85 17.58
C VAL A 389 7.53 12.82 18.16
N LEU A 390 6.37 12.63 17.53
CA LEU A 390 5.43 11.56 17.86
C LEU A 390 4.94 10.85 16.59
N LEU A 391 5.36 9.61 16.38
CA LEU A 391 4.97 8.81 15.23
C LEU A 391 4.01 7.69 15.62
N ASP A 392 2.85 7.66 14.99
CA ASP A 392 1.78 6.74 15.26
C ASP A 392 1.61 5.71 14.15
N SER A 393 1.85 4.43 14.47
CA SER A 393 1.71 3.34 13.50
C SER A 393 0.31 2.75 13.42
N MET A 394 -0.64 3.26 14.21
CA MET A 394 -2.05 2.81 14.23
C MET A 394 -2.22 1.28 14.36
N PHE A 395 -1.30 0.63 15.09
CA PHE A 395 -1.19 -0.84 15.21
C PHE A 395 -1.00 -1.57 13.87
N GLY A 396 -0.57 -0.88 12.81
CA GLY A 396 -0.24 -1.42 11.50
C GLY A 396 1.23 -1.79 11.35
N VAL A 397 1.61 -2.07 10.10
CA VAL A 397 2.90 -2.70 9.75
C VAL A 397 4.11 -1.83 10.06
N THR A 398 3.96 -0.49 10.11
CA THR A 398 5.07 0.44 10.28
C THR A 398 5.66 0.42 11.68
N GLY A 399 5.00 -0.24 12.64
CA GLY A 399 5.40 -0.24 14.05
C GLY A 399 6.86 -0.62 14.31
N PRO A 400 7.33 -1.80 13.86
CA PRO A 400 8.73 -2.19 13.97
C PRO A 400 9.68 -1.21 13.27
N TYR A 401 9.32 -0.73 12.07
CA TYR A 401 10.13 0.22 11.31
C TYR A 401 10.31 1.56 12.05
N VAL A 402 9.22 2.13 12.57
CA VAL A 402 9.21 3.37 13.33
C VAL A 402 10.05 3.24 14.59
N SER A 403 9.90 2.13 15.30
CA SER A 403 10.63 1.88 16.54
C SER A 403 12.14 1.79 16.27
N THR A 404 12.55 1.01 15.27
CA THR A 404 13.96 0.90 14.88
C THR A 404 14.53 2.22 14.36
N ILE A 405 13.80 2.95 13.52
CA ILE A 405 14.29 4.22 12.97
C ILE A 405 14.40 5.28 14.08
N LEU A 406 13.33 5.53 14.83
CA LEU A 406 13.34 6.60 15.83
C LEU A 406 14.25 6.28 17.01
N VAL A 407 14.13 5.09 17.59
CA VAL A 407 14.82 4.75 18.85
C VAL A 407 16.25 4.33 18.54
N ASP A 408 16.43 3.27 17.74
CA ASP A 408 17.75 2.66 17.57
C ASP A 408 18.67 3.50 16.68
N LYS A 409 18.13 4.08 15.59
CA LYS A 409 18.93 4.83 14.61
C LYS A 409 19.03 6.31 14.90
N LEU A 410 17.94 6.94 15.33
CA LEU A 410 17.84 8.39 15.51
C LEU A 410 17.93 8.86 16.97
N GLY A 411 18.03 7.95 17.94
CA GLY A 411 18.26 8.29 19.35
C GLY A 411 17.08 9.01 20.02
N ALA A 412 15.87 8.89 19.47
CA ALA A 412 14.65 9.30 20.15
C ALA A 412 14.33 8.32 21.28
N THR A 413 13.45 8.76 22.18
CA THR A 413 12.95 7.92 23.28
C THR A 413 11.68 7.17 22.84
N SER A 414 11.36 6.06 23.49
CA SER A 414 10.21 5.21 23.10
C SER A 414 8.85 5.93 23.23
N ASP A 415 8.77 7.01 24.01
CA ASP A 415 7.62 7.93 24.08
C ASP A 415 7.34 8.66 22.75
N SER A 416 8.30 8.66 21.81
CA SER A 416 8.15 9.21 20.47
C SER A 416 7.42 8.24 19.52
N CYS A 417 7.11 7.02 19.98
CA CYS A 417 6.47 5.95 19.23
C CYS A 417 5.09 5.63 19.83
N SER A 418 4.04 5.66 19.01
CA SER A 418 2.67 5.34 19.40
C SER A 418 2.15 4.14 18.60
N ARG A 419 1.49 3.21 19.30
CA ARG A 419 0.78 2.06 18.70
C ARG A 419 1.64 1.26 17.71
N THR A 420 2.89 0.96 18.07
CA THR A 420 3.90 0.32 17.19
C THR A 420 3.94 -1.21 17.24
N VAL A 421 2.99 -1.86 17.92
CA VAL A 421 2.87 -3.32 17.90
C VAL A 421 1.79 -3.70 16.89
N PRO A 422 2.12 -4.36 15.76
CA PRO A 422 1.12 -4.78 14.78
C PRO A 422 0.03 -5.65 15.42
N LYS A 423 -1.24 -5.39 15.08
CA LYS A 423 -2.38 -6.17 15.57
C LYS A 423 -3.28 -6.63 14.42
N PRO A 424 -3.80 -7.88 14.45
CA PRO A 424 -4.69 -8.39 13.40
C PRO A 424 -5.96 -7.57 13.14
N ASP A 425 -6.44 -6.82 14.13
CA ASP A 425 -7.60 -5.95 14.06
C ASP A 425 -7.25 -4.46 14.17
N PHE A 426 -5.96 -4.12 14.10
CA PHE A 426 -5.44 -2.76 14.32
C PHE A 426 -5.94 -2.12 15.63
N GLY A 427 -6.15 -2.93 16.68
CA GLY A 427 -6.71 -2.45 17.95
C GLY A 427 -8.19 -2.08 17.88
N GLY A 428 -8.93 -2.63 16.91
CA GLY A 428 -10.35 -2.35 16.66
C GLY A 428 -10.61 -1.04 15.89
N GLY A 429 -9.56 -0.36 15.44
CA GLY A 429 -9.63 0.92 14.74
C GLY A 429 -9.52 0.80 13.22
N HIS A 430 -9.69 1.94 12.55
CA HIS A 430 -9.43 2.09 11.12
C HIS A 430 -8.00 2.61 10.94
N PRO A 431 -7.06 1.87 10.33
CA PRO A 431 -5.68 2.31 10.17
C PRO A 431 -5.57 3.29 8.99
N ASP A 432 -6.29 4.41 9.04
CA ASP A 432 -6.32 5.44 8.00
C ASP A 432 -5.83 6.78 8.58
N PRO A 433 -4.67 7.29 8.13
CA PRO A 433 -4.04 8.46 8.74
C PRO A 433 -4.74 9.73 8.26
N ASN A 434 -5.85 10.08 8.90
CA ASN A 434 -6.56 11.34 8.68
C ASN A 434 -7.06 11.93 10.01
N LEU A 435 -7.58 13.16 9.98
CA LEU A 435 -7.99 13.88 11.19
C LEU A 435 -9.12 13.18 11.97
N THR A 436 -9.90 12.32 11.31
CA THR A 436 -11.00 11.56 11.91
C THR A 436 -10.50 10.32 12.64
N TYR A 437 -9.72 9.47 11.98
CA TYR A 437 -9.31 8.17 12.55
C TYR A 437 -8.01 8.24 13.36
N ALA A 438 -7.11 9.17 13.05
CA ALA A 438 -5.92 9.44 13.86
C ALA A 438 -6.21 10.45 14.99
N LYS A 439 -7.44 10.46 15.52
CA LYS A 439 -7.92 11.42 16.52
C LYS A 439 -7.00 11.50 17.75
N ASP A 440 -6.54 10.35 18.27
CA ASP A 440 -5.67 10.30 19.46
C ASP A 440 -4.35 11.06 19.25
N LEU A 441 -3.76 10.93 18.05
CA LEU A 441 -2.58 11.70 17.66
C LEU A 441 -2.93 13.19 17.59
N VAL A 442 -4.02 13.56 16.91
CA VAL A 442 -4.46 14.96 16.78
C VAL A 442 -4.68 15.60 18.15
N ASP A 443 -5.39 14.93 19.05
CA ASP A 443 -5.65 15.40 20.41
C ASP A 443 -4.35 15.57 21.21
N THR A 444 -3.39 14.65 21.04
CA THR A 444 -2.08 14.72 21.68
C THR A 444 -1.25 15.90 21.14
N MET A 445 -1.25 16.11 19.82
CA MET A 445 -0.55 17.23 19.18
C MET A 445 -1.15 18.59 19.57
N LYS A 446 -2.47 18.67 19.76
CA LYS A 446 -3.18 19.87 20.22
C LYS A 446 -2.72 20.38 21.59
N LYS A 447 -2.21 19.50 22.46
CA LYS A 447 -1.61 19.90 23.76
C LYS A 447 -0.38 20.81 23.59
N GLY A 448 0.27 20.80 22.42
CA GLY A 448 1.40 21.67 22.11
C GLY A 448 2.73 21.21 22.70
N GLU A 449 2.79 20.00 23.24
CA GLU A 449 4.00 19.41 23.84
C GLU A 449 4.96 18.82 22.80
N HIS A 450 4.45 18.47 21.61
CA HIS A 450 5.20 17.88 20.51
C HIS A 450 5.33 18.89 19.36
N ASP A 451 6.47 18.89 18.68
CA ASP A 451 6.77 19.83 17.59
C ASP A 451 6.36 19.27 16.22
N PHE A 452 6.42 17.94 16.09
CA PHE A 452 6.05 17.21 14.88
C PHE A 452 5.36 15.89 15.24
N GLY A 453 4.29 15.57 14.53
CA GLY A 453 3.63 14.27 14.61
C GLY A 453 3.30 13.73 13.22
N ALA A 454 3.20 12.40 13.13
CA ALA A 454 2.69 11.75 11.93
C ALA A 454 1.96 10.45 12.25
N ALA A 455 1.06 10.04 11.36
CA ALA A 455 0.38 8.75 11.40
C ALA A 455 0.56 8.00 10.08
N PHE A 456 0.57 6.67 10.13
CA PHE A 456 0.68 5.78 8.96
C PHE A 456 -0.56 4.91 8.80
N ASP A 457 -0.81 4.43 7.58
CA ASP A 457 -1.88 3.45 7.33
C ASP A 457 -1.43 2.01 7.57
N GLY A 458 -2.34 1.05 7.34
CA GLY A 458 -2.14 -0.37 7.64
C GLY A 458 -0.84 -0.93 7.05
N ASP A 459 -0.55 -0.67 5.77
CA ASP A 459 0.63 -1.18 5.07
C ASP A 459 1.78 -0.18 4.89
N GLY A 460 1.65 1.02 5.47
CA GLY A 460 2.72 2.00 5.58
C GLY A 460 3.00 2.82 4.31
N ASP A 461 2.10 2.77 3.33
CA ASP A 461 2.23 3.52 2.08
C ASP A 461 1.65 4.95 2.20
N ARG A 462 0.91 5.27 3.27
CA ARG A 462 0.37 6.61 3.54
C ARG A 462 0.97 7.29 4.76
N ASN A 463 0.90 8.61 4.78
CA ASN A 463 1.31 9.46 5.90
C ASN A 463 0.39 10.67 6.09
N MET A 464 0.02 10.94 7.33
CA MET A 464 -0.47 12.25 7.76
C MET A 464 0.64 13.01 8.46
N ILE A 465 0.81 14.30 8.15
CA ILE A 465 1.77 15.19 8.82
C ILE A 465 1.01 16.23 9.64
N ILE A 466 1.41 16.40 10.90
CA ILE A 466 0.80 17.36 11.81
C ILE A 466 1.88 18.09 12.62
N GLY A 467 1.82 19.41 12.64
CA GLY A 467 2.71 20.26 13.41
C GLY A 467 2.21 20.49 14.84
N LYS A 468 3.03 21.24 15.59
CA LYS A 468 2.72 21.72 16.95
C LYS A 468 1.32 22.34 17.04
N LYS A 469 0.64 22.13 18.19
CA LYS A 469 -0.74 22.57 18.47
C LYS A 469 -1.78 22.02 17.47
N GLY A 470 -1.47 20.91 16.81
CA GLY A 470 -2.39 20.27 15.87
C GLY A 470 -2.46 20.95 14.51
N PHE A 471 -1.41 21.66 14.08
CA PHE A 471 -1.36 22.31 12.77
C PHE A 471 -1.35 21.26 11.65
N PHE A 472 -2.49 21.04 11.00
CA PHE A 472 -2.63 20.05 9.95
C PHE A 472 -1.93 20.51 8.66
N VAL A 473 -1.13 19.62 8.06
CA VAL A 473 -0.56 19.82 6.74
C VAL A 473 -1.36 19.01 5.74
N THR A 474 -2.03 19.68 4.79
CA THR A 474 -2.76 18.96 3.74
C THR A 474 -1.78 18.11 2.93
N PRO A 475 -2.16 16.90 2.47
CA PRO A 475 -1.25 16.07 1.68
C PRO A 475 -0.77 16.74 0.38
N SER A 476 -1.63 17.57 -0.22
CA SER A 476 -1.28 18.36 -1.40
C SER A 476 -0.21 19.43 -1.10
N ASP A 477 -0.33 20.16 0.02
CA ASP A 477 0.71 21.10 0.47
C ASP A 477 1.99 20.35 0.87
N SER A 478 1.87 19.17 1.51
CA SER A 478 3.00 18.33 1.89
C SER A 478 3.89 17.99 0.68
N LEU A 479 3.27 17.53 -0.41
CA LEU A 479 3.96 17.28 -1.67
C LEU A 479 4.66 18.54 -2.21
N ALA A 480 3.96 19.67 -2.23
CA ALA A 480 4.49 20.92 -2.76
C ALA A 480 5.67 21.45 -1.93
N VAL A 481 5.61 21.32 -0.60
CA VAL A 481 6.66 21.76 0.31
C VAL A 481 7.89 20.87 0.20
N ILE A 482 7.72 19.55 0.09
CA ILE A 482 8.84 18.64 -0.21
C ILE A 482 9.46 19.01 -1.56
N ALA A 483 8.66 19.26 -2.61
CA ALA A 483 9.17 19.68 -3.92
C ALA A 483 9.94 21.02 -3.86
N ALA A 484 9.47 21.99 -3.06
CA ALA A 484 10.11 23.29 -2.91
C ALA A 484 11.45 23.19 -2.16
N ASN A 485 11.59 22.22 -1.26
CA ASN A 485 12.78 22.00 -0.43
C ASN A 485 13.52 20.71 -0.76
N ILE A 486 13.31 20.16 -1.97
CA ILE A 486 13.81 18.82 -2.35
C ILE A 486 15.33 18.69 -2.29
N GLU A 487 16.04 19.81 -2.47
CA GLU A 487 17.49 19.92 -2.32
C GLU A 487 17.96 19.67 -0.88
N CYS A 488 17.10 19.69 0.14
CA CYS A 488 17.49 19.36 1.52
C CYS A 488 17.77 17.86 1.72
N ILE A 489 17.42 17.02 0.76
CA ILE A 489 17.49 15.56 0.86
C ILE A 489 18.70 15.06 0.03
N PRO A 490 19.67 14.34 0.64
CA PRO A 490 20.89 13.90 -0.05
C PRO A 490 20.65 13.13 -1.34
N TYR A 491 19.63 12.26 -1.37
CA TYR A 491 19.26 11.49 -2.56
C TYR A 491 19.03 12.38 -3.80
N PHE A 492 18.28 13.48 -3.68
CA PHE A 492 17.99 14.34 -4.83
C PHE A 492 19.15 15.28 -5.18
N LYS A 493 20.01 15.64 -4.22
CA LYS A 493 21.28 16.34 -4.53
C LYS A 493 22.17 15.47 -5.41
N LYS A 494 22.22 14.15 -5.12
CA LYS A 494 23.06 13.19 -5.84
C LYS A 494 22.50 12.83 -7.21
N ASN A 495 21.20 12.54 -7.29
CA ASN A 495 20.57 11.99 -8.49
C ASN A 495 19.91 13.06 -9.38
N GLY A 496 19.73 14.28 -8.87
CA GLY A 496 18.98 15.33 -9.54
C GLY A 496 17.46 15.15 -9.43
N VAL A 497 16.72 16.05 -10.09
CA VAL A 497 15.24 16.05 -10.10
C VAL A 497 14.75 16.11 -11.54
N HIS A 498 14.13 15.03 -12.01
CA HIS A 498 13.70 14.89 -13.41
C HIS A 498 12.32 15.53 -13.67
N GLY A 499 11.42 15.46 -12.70
CA GLY A 499 10.07 16.00 -12.79
C GLY A 499 9.24 15.71 -11.55
N PHE A 500 8.08 16.33 -11.51
CA PHE A 500 7.07 16.15 -10.47
C PHE A 500 5.82 15.51 -11.06
N ALA A 501 5.00 14.88 -10.23
CA ALA A 501 3.68 14.45 -10.64
C ALA A 501 2.70 14.44 -9.47
N ARG A 502 1.42 14.61 -9.79
CA ARG A 502 0.33 14.42 -8.84
C ARG A 502 -0.84 13.71 -9.49
N SER A 503 -1.68 13.09 -8.68
CA SER A 503 -2.98 12.64 -9.19
C SER A 503 -3.85 13.84 -9.54
N MET A 504 -4.74 13.66 -10.51
CA MET A 504 -5.70 14.67 -10.97
C MET A 504 -6.50 15.33 -9.83
N PRO A 505 -7.06 14.59 -8.85
CA PRO A 505 -7.79 15.20 -7.73
C PRO A 505 -6.89 15.92 -6.72
N THR A 506 -5.57 15.69 -6.72
CA THR A 506 -4.65 16.41 -5.83
C THR A 506 -4.60 17.90 -6.21
N ALA A 507 -4.56 18.80 -5.21
CA ALA A 507 -4.48 20.23 -5.44
C ALA A 507 -3.23 20.61 -6.26
N CYS A 508 -3.31 21.68 -7.05
CA CYS A 508 -2.27 22.14 -7.96
C CYS A 508 -1.08 22.85 -7.27
N ALA A 509 -0.92 22.69 -5.95
CA ALA A 509 0.14 23.35 -5.19
C ALA A 509 1.54 23.00 -5.73
N VAL A 510 1.79 21.72 -6.04
CA VAL A 510 3.07 21.26 -6.60
C VAL A 510 3.33 21.80 -8.01
N ASP A 511 2.28 22.06 -8.79
CA ASP A 511 2.38 22.61 -10.15
C ASP A 511 2.98 24.02 -10.12
N ARG A 512 2.64 24.82 -9.10
CA ARG A 512 3.21 26.16 -8.89
C ARG A 512 4.70 26.10 -8.57
N VAL A 513 5.10 25.14 -7.74
CA VAL A 513 6.51 24.85 -7.44
C VAL A 513 7.25 24.38 -8.69
N ALA A 514 6.66 23.45 -9.44
CA ALA A 514 7.23 22.93 -10.68
C ALA A 514 7.50 24.04 -11.69
N LYS A 515 6.50 24.92 -11.90
CA LYS A 515 6.61 26.12 -12.76
C LYS A 515 7.74 27.04 -12.29
N ALA A 516 7.79 27.36 -11.00
CA ALA A 516 8.83 28.23 -10.44
C ALA A 516 10.25 27.63 -10.55
N ARG A 517 10.37 26.30 -10.59
CA ARG A 517 11.64 25.58 -10.75
C ARG A 517 11.97 25.20 -12.20
N GLY A 518 11.12 25.57 -13.17
CA GLY A 518 11.29 25.16 -14.57
C GLY A 518 11.27 23.64 -14.77
N LYS A 519 10.49 22.91 -13.97
CA LYS A 519 10.32 21.46 -14.04
C LYS A 519 8.94 21.10 -14.58
N ARG A 520 8.84 19.94 -15.24
CA ARG A 520 7.55 19.38 -15.64
C ARG A 520 6.78 18.88 -14.42
N CYS A 521 5.47 19.06 -14.43
CA CYS A 521 4.54 18.42 -13.49
C CYS A 521 3.52 17.61 -14.28
N PHE A 522 3.46 16.30 -14.05
CA PHE A 522 2.48 15.42 -14.70
C PHE A 522 1.20 15.35 -13.85
N GLU A 523 0.06 15.54 -14.49
CA GLU A 523 -1.25 15.24 -13.93
C GLU A 523 -1.70 13.86 -14.41
N VAL A 524 -1.78 12.89 -13.51
CA VAL A 524 -2.12 11.49 -13.83
C VAL A 524 -3.43 11.06 -13.14
N PRO A 525 -4.08 9.96 -13.55
CA PRO A 525 -5.23 9.45 -12.81
C PRO A 525 -4.84 8.96 -11.42
N THR A 526 -5.81 8.82 -10.51
CA THR A 526 -5.55 8.22 -9.19
C THR A 526 -5.12 6.76 -9.34
N GLY A 527 -4.07 6.37 -8.61
CA GLY A 527 -3.48 5.04 -8.66
C GLY A 527 -2.00 5.09 -8.97
N TRP A 528 -1.18 4.47 -8.12
CA TRP A 528 0.27 4.66 -8.16
C TRP A 528 0.97 4.08 -9.40
N LYS A 529 0.34 3.13 -10.09
CA LYS A 529 0.84 2.53 -11.33
C LYS A 529 1.23 3.54 -12.42
N TYR A 530 0.50 4.66 -12.54
CA TYR A 530 0.81 5.70 -13.53
C TYR A 530 2.10 6.46 -13.20
N PHE A 531 2.40 6.65 -11.91
CA PHE A 531 3.70 7.20 -11.49
C PHE A 531 4.83 6.21 -11.78
N GLY A 532 4.58 4.91 -11.57
CA GLY A 532 5.55 3.86 -11.87
C GLY A 532 6.10 3.93 -13.30
N ASN A 533 5.21 4.05 -14.30
CA ASN A 533 5.59 4.24 -15.70
C ASN A 533 6.50 5.46 -15.90
N LEU A 534 6.13 6.61 -15.33
CA LEU A 534 6.91 7.85 -15.45
C LEU A 534 8.29 7.74 -14.76
N MET A 535 8.37 7.04 -13.62
CA MET A 535 9.63 6.79 -12.92
C MET A 535 10.53 5.86 -13.72
N ASP A 536 9.98 4.79 -14.31
CA ASP A 536 10.74 3.85 -15.15
C ASP A 536 11.26 4.50 -16.42
N ALA A 537 10.54 5.48 -16.97
CA ALA A 537 10.98 6.28 -18.10
C ALA A 537 11.95 7.43 -17.73
N GLY A 538 12.35 7.56 -16.45
CA GLY A 538 13.23 8.64 -15.99
C GLY A 538 12.63 10.04 -16.10
N LEU A 539 11.29 10.14 -16.13
CA LEU A 539 10.55 11.41 -16.27
C LEU A 539 10.14 12.02 -14.92
N LEU A 540 10.14 11.22 -13.86
CA LEU A 540 9.55 11.57 -12.56
C LEU A 540 10.50 11.21 -11.41
N SER A 541 10.70 12.15 -10.49
CA SER A 541 11.48 11.93 -9.27
C SER A 541 10.64 12.03 -7.99
N LEU A 542 9.63 12.91 -7.94
CA LEU A 542 8.79 13.09 -6.74
C LEU A 542 7.32 13.17 -7.14
N CYS A 543 6.46 12.41 -6.47
CA CYS A 543 5.03 12.47 -6.68
C CYS A 543 4.20 12.28 -5.41
N GLY A 544 2.91 12.60 -5.52
CA GLY A 544 1.97 12.41 -4.42
C GLY A 544 0.50 12.49 -4.81
N GLU A 545 -0.33 12.02 -3.89
CA GLU A 545 -1.78 11.93 -3.99
C GLU A 545 -2.40 12.62 -2.77
N GLU A 546 -3.52 13.33 -2.97
CA GLU A 546 -4.29 13.95 -1.88
C GLU A 546 -4.71 12.96 -0.80
N SER A 547 -4.78 11.68 -1.14
CA SER A 547 -5.12 10.59 -0.25
C SER A 547 -3.94 10.17 0.64
N PHE A 548 -3.25 11.15 1.23
CA PHE A 548 -2.14 10.95 2.17
C PHE A 548 -0.95 10.17 1.59
N GLY A 549 -0.73 10.23 0.27
CA GLY A 549 0.29 9.46 -0.42
C GLY A 549 1.43 10.33 -0.93
N THR A 550 2.67 10.00 -0.57
CA THR A 550 3.86 10.69 -1.08
C THR A 550 4.96 9.67 -1.34
N GLY A 551 5.78 9.88 -2.36
CA GLY A 551 6.88 8.98 -2.67
C GLY A 551 7.80 9.53 -3.76
N SER A 552 8.89 8.81 -3.99
CA SER A 552 9.89 9.12 -5.01
C SER A 552 10.24 7.87 -5.83
N ASP A 553 11.10 8.05 -6.82
CA ASP A 553 11.66 6.98 -7.67
C ASP A 553 12.61 5.99 -6.94
N HIS A 554 12.83 6.14 -5.63
CA HIS A 554 13.57 5.19 -4.81
C HIS A 554 12.93 3.79 -4.80
N VAL A 555 11.59 3.75 -4.79
CA VAL A 555 10.78 2.53 -4.95
C VAL A 555 9.71 2.76 -6.04
N ARG A 556 8.72 1.87 -6.14
CA ARG A 556 7.58 1.99 -7.06
C ARG A 556 6.24 1.92 -6.34
N GLU A 557 6.24 2.30 -5.07
CA GLU A 557 5.05 2.49 -4.23
C GLU A 557 5.11 3.86 -3.56
N LYS A 558 4.00 4.29 -2.96
CA LYS A 558 4.06 5.38 -1.98
C LYS A 558 4.89 4.90 -0.78
N ASP A 559 5.41 5.84 0.00
CA ASP A 559 6.14 5.51 1.21
C ASP A 559 5.91 6.57 2.30
N GLY A 560 5.17 6.17 3.34
CA GLY A 560 4.83 7.05 4.45
C GLY A 560 6.03 7.39 5.33
N ILE A 561 6.90 6.42 5.62
CA ILE A 561 8.07 6.63 6.46
C ILE A 561 9.08 7.51 5.73
N TRP A 562 9.27 7.27 4.43
CA TRP A 562 10.09 8.13 3.57
C TRP A 562 9.61 9.58 3.61
N ALA A 563 8.29 9.82 3.54
CA ALA A 563 7.73 11.18 3.60
C ALA A 563 8.01 11.85 4.95
N VAL A 564 7.91 11.11 6.06
CA VAL A 564 8.27 11.61 7.39
C VAL A 564 9.76 11.95 7.48
N LEU A 565 10.64 11.09 6.98
CA LEU A 565 12.09 11.36 6.96
C LEU A 565 12.43 12.55 6.06
N ALA A 566 11.77 12.71 4.91
CA ALA A 566 11.90 13.89 4.07
C ALA A 566 11.54 15.18 4.82
N TRP A 567 10.41 15.17 5.54
CA TRP A 567 10.02 16.28 6.39
C TRP A 567 11.04 16.58 7.49
N LEU A 568 11.50 15.57 8.23
CA LEU A 568 12.49 15.75 9.30
C LEU A 568 13.82 16.29 8.76
N ASN A 569 14.29 15.82 7.61
CA ASN A 569 15.49 16.37 6.95
C ASN A 569 15.31 17.83 6.54
N ILE A 570 14.16 18.21 5.97
CA ILE A 570 13.86 19.60 5.59
C ILE A 570 13.77 20.49 6.84
N LEU A 571 13.12 20.03 7.90
CA LEU A 571 13.04 20.77 9.17
C LEU A 571 14.43 20.93 9.80
N ALA A 572 15.29 19.91 9.71
CA ALA A 572 16.66 19.98 10.21
C ALA A 572 17.54 20.96 9.40
N GLU A 573 17.37 21.02 8.07
CA GLU A 573 18.09 21.97 7.21
C GLU A 573 17.61 23.41 7.42
N THR A 574 16.29 23.61 7.43
CA THR A 574 15.68 24.95 7.45
C THR A 574 15.59 25.54 8.86
N LYS A 575 15.60 24.68 9.90
CA LYS A 575 15.41 25.03 11.31
C LYS A 575 14.09 25.76 11.60
N LYS A 576 13.10 25.60 10.71
CA LYS A 576 11.75 26.15 10.85
C LYS A 576 10.83 25.13 11.53
N SER A 577 9.79 25.60 12.20
CA SER A 577 8.66 24.74 12.56
C SER A 577 7.85 24.33 11.32
N VAL A 578 7.02 23.30 11.44
CA VAL A 578 6.11 22.86 10.37
C VAL A 578 5.24 24.02 9.88
N GLU A 579 4.59 24.73 10.81
CA GLU A 579 3.73 25.87 10.48
C GLU A 579 4.51 27.02 9.80
N GLN A 580 5.70 27.34 10.30
CA GLN A 580 6.54 28.37 9.68
C GLN A 580 6.95 27.99 8.26
N LEU A 581 7.24 26.72 8.01
CA LEU A 581 7.60 26.23 6.68
C LEU A 581 6.41 26.31 5.71
N ILE A 582 5.22 25.89 6.15
CA ILE A 582 3.98 25.99 5.35
C ILE A 582 3.61 27.45 5.08
N LYS A 583 3.62 28.32 6.10
CA LYS A 583 3.31 29.74 5.90
C LYS A 583 4.32 30.42 4.96
N ALA A 584 5.61 30.10 5.08
CA ALA A 584 6.62 30.60 4.15
C ALA A 584 6.37 30.09 2.71
N HIS A 585 5.95 28.83 2.56
CA HIS A 585 5.57 28.28 1.27
C HIS A 585 4.39 29.04 0.65
N TRP A 586 3.33 29.28 1.41
CA TRP A 586 2.19 30.04 0.93
C TRP A 586 2.54 31.49 0.58
N LEU A 587 3.38 32.16 1.38
CA LEU A 587 3.84 33.52 1.06
C LEU A 587 4.64 33.57 -0.23
N GLN A 588 5.38 32.52 -0.56
CA GLN A 588 6.17 32.46 -1.77
C GLN A 588 5.33 32.09 -3.00
N PHE A 589 4.54 31.02 -2.89
CA PHE A 589 3.87 30.42 -4.04
C PHE A 589 2.39 30.73 -4.11
N GLY A 590 1.78 31.35 -3.10
CA GLY A 590 0.32 31.42 -2.91
C GLY A 590 -0.22 30.14 -2.25
N ARG A 591 -1.54 30.09 -2.02
CA ARG A 591 -2.19 28.97 -1.33
C ARG A 591 -3.26 28.32 -2.19
N ASN A 592 -3.15 27.01 -2.35
CA ASN A 592 -4.18 26.15 -2.94
C ASN A 592 -4.96 25.52 -1.78
N VAL A 593 -6.02 26.20 -1.34
CA VAL A 593 -6.87 25.72 -0.24
C VAL A 593 -7.65 24.52 -0.76
N PHE A 594 -7.62 23.41 -0.03
CA PHE A 594 -8.13 22.13 -0.50
C PHE A 594 -8.94 21.41 0.56
N THR A 595 -10.01 20.72 0.14
CA THR A 595 -10.71 19.73 0.97
C THR A 595 -11.25 18.60 0.11
N ARG A 596 -11.40 17.42 0.72
CA ARG A 596 -12.12 16.27 0.14
C ARG A 596 -13.30 15.89 1.03
N TYR A 597 -14.46 15.75 0.40
CA TYR A 597 -15.69 15.24 1.00
C TYR A 597 -15.95 13.83 0.49
N ASP A 598 -15.97 12.85 1.38
CA ASP A 598 -16.29 11.47 1.07
C ASP A 598 -17.70 11.13 1.53
N TYR A 599 -18.57 10.77 0.58
CA TYR A 599 -19.90 10.23 0.83
C TYR A 599 -19.83 8.71 0.70
N GLU A 600 -19.50 8.05 1.80
CA GLU A 600 -19.25 6.61 1.83
C GLU A 600 -20.53 5.80 1.94
N ASN A 601 -20.52 4.57 1.43
CA ASN A 601 -21.64 3.62 1.52
C ASN A 601 -22.97 4.21 1.02
N VAL A 602 -22.93 5.02 -0.05
CA VAL A 602 -24.15 5.49 -0.73
C VAL A 602 -24.69 4.40 -1.66
N ASP A 603 -25.98 4.49 -2.01
CA ASP A 603 -26.58 3.62 -3.01
C ASP A 603 -25.85 3.74 -4.35
N ALA A 604 -25.43 2.61 -4.90
CA ALA A 604 -24.67 2.60 -6.15
C ALA A 604 -25.52 3.09 -7.34
N GLY A 605 -26.83 2.81 -7.34
CA GLY A 605 -27.73 3.28 -8.38
C GLY A 605 -27.80 4.81 -8.42
N GLY A 606 -28.11 5.42 -7.28
CA GLY A 606 -28.16 6.88 -7.10
C GLY A 606 -26.83 7.57 -7.42
N ALA A 607 -25.71 7.03 -6.94
CA ALA A 607 -24.39 7.56 -7.23
C ALA A 607 -24.05 7.54 -8.73
N ASN A 608 -24.35 6.43 -9.42
CA ASN A 608 -24.17 6.33 -10.87
C ASN A 608 -25.09 7.29 -11.63
N LEU A 609 -26.34 7.47 -11.18
CA LEU A 609 -27.27 8.43 -11.78
C LEU A 609 -26.77 9.88 -11.63
N MET A 610 -26.20 10.25 -10.48
CA MET A 610 -25.60 11.57 -10.29
C MET A 610 -24.48 11.84 -11.29
N MET A 611 -23.57 10.88 -11.48
CA MET A 611 -22.47 11.01 -12.45
C MET A 611 -23.01 11.12 -13.88
N LYS A 612 -24.00 10.29 -14.25
CA LYS A 612 -24.68 10.32 -15.56
C LYS A 612 -25.50 11.59 -15.80
N TYR A 613 -25.99 12.23 -14.74
CA TYR A 613 -26.67 13.52 -14.81
C TYR A 613 -25.66 14.64 -15.08
N LEU A 614 -24.54 14.65 -14.36
CA LEU A 614 -23.57 15.75 -14.40
C LEU A 614 -22.72 15.74 -15.68
N GLU A 615 -22.22 14.58 -16.10
CA GLU A 615 -21.30 14.43 -17.23
C GLU A 615 -21.78 15.09 -18.55
N PRO A 616 -23.00 14.83 -19.07
CA PRO A 616 -23.45 15.44 -20.32
C PRO A 616 -23.67 16.96 -20.22
N LEU A 617 -23.78 17.52 -19.01
CA LEU A 617 -23.97 18.95 -18.79
C LEU A 617 -22.66 19.73 -18.83
N LEU A 618 -21.50 19.07 -18.62
CA LEU A 618 -20.19 19.72 -18.52
C LEU A 618 -19.88 20.66 -19.70
N PRO A 619 -20.04 20.27 -20.99
CA PRO A 619 -19.74 21.18 -22.09
C PRO A 619 -20.62 22.43 -22.08
N SER A 620 -21.88 22.31 -21.63
CA SER A 620 -22.82 23.44 -21.53
C SER A 620 -22.49 24.40 -20.39
N TYR A 621 -21.61 24.01 -19.47
CA TYR A 621 -21.21 24.84 -18.33
C TYR A 621 -20.07 25.80 -18.65
N ILE A 622 -19.33 25.57 -19.73
CA ILE A 622 -18.21 26.44 -20.13
C ILE A 622 -18.73 27.86 -20.38
N GLY A 623 -18.10 28.85 -19.74
CA GLY A 623 -18.50 30.26 -19.77
C GLY A 623 -19.63 30.64 -18.82
N LYS A 624 -20.29 29.70 -18.14
CA LYS A 624 -21.29 30.04 -17.12
C LYS A 624 -20.63 30.69 -15.91
N LYS A 625 -21.27 31.74 -15.41
CA LYS A 625 -20.95 32.41 -14.15
C LYS A 625 -21.85 31.87 -13.05
N LEU A 626 -21.25 31.45 -11.95
CA LEU A 626 -21.91 30.91 -10.76
C LEU A 626 -21.50 31.76 -9.56
N SER A 627 -22.43 32.00 -8.64
CA SER A 627 -22.18 32.86 -7.50
C SER A 627 -22.69 32.21 -6.22
N ALA A 628 -21.86 32.21 -5.18
CA ALA A 628 -22.24 31.74 -3.86
C ALA A 628 -21.50 32.56 -2.80
N ASN A 629 -22.19 32.93 -1.71
CA ASN A 629 -21.61 33.68 -0.58
C ASN A 629 -20.77 34.91 -1.01
N GLY A 630 -21.24 35.66 -2.01
CA GLY A 630 -20.56 36.87 -2.51
C GLY A 630 -19.30 36.62 -3.35
N MET A 631 -18.99 35.37 -3.70
CA MET A 631 -17.92 35.00 -4.62
C MET A 631 -18.49 34.61 -5.97
N ASP A 632 -17.82 35.04 -7.04
CA ASP A 632 -18.18 34.73 -8.42
C ASP A 632 -17.16 33.78 -9.04
N TYR A 633 -17.64 32.73 -9.68
CA TYR A 633 -16.85 31.71 -10.35
C TYR A 633 -17.28 31.58 -11.81
N THR A 634 -16.36 31.75 -12.76
CA THR A 634 -16.63 31.55 -14.19
C THR A 634 -15.96 30.27 -14.65
N ILE A 635 -16.73 29.34 -15.23
CA ILE A 635 -16.19 28.04 -15.66
C ILE A 635 -15.37 28.21 -16.93
N ALA A 636 -14.08 27.92 -16.86
CA ALA A 636 -13.15 27.96 -17.99
C ALA A 636 -13.11 26.64 -18.76
N LYS A 637 -13.17 25.51 -18.03
CA LYS A 637 -13.12 24.16 -18.61
C LYS A 637 -13.98 23.21 -17.78
N ALA A 638 -14.66 22.29 -18.46
CA ALA A 638 -15.38 21.22 -17.80
C ALA A 638 -15.30 19.94 -18.65
N ASP A 639 -14.71 18.87 -18.12
CA ASP A 639 -14.43 17.63 -18.85
C ASP A 639 -14.55 16.39 -17.97
N ASN A 640 -14.63 15.21 -18.59
CA ASN A 640 -14.35 13.95 -17.93
C ASN A 640 -12.89 13.58 -18.21
N PHE A 641 -12.07 13.51 -17.17
CA PHE A 641 -10.62 13.39 -17.31
C PHE A 641 -10.23 12.12 -18.08
N GLU A 642 -9.42 12.31 -19.11
CA GLU A 642 -8.76 11.27 -19.89
C GLU A 642 -7.24 11.49 -19.79
N TYR A 643 -6.51 10.41 -19.56
CA TYR A 643 -5.05 10.41 -19.53
C TYR A 643 -4.53 9.47 -20.59
N LYS A 644 -3.61 9.98 -21.42
CA LYS A 644 -2.82 9.18 -22.34
C LYS A 644 -1.42 9.07 -21.78
N ASP A 645 -1.02 7.86 -21.40
CA ASP A 645 0.28 7.61 -20.80
C ASP A 645 1.40 7.90 -21.82
N PRO A 646 2.40 8.73 -21.49
CA PRO A 646 3.45 9.10 -22.43
C PRO A 646 4.46 7.98 -22.68
N VAL A 647 4.45 6.91 -21.88
CA VAL A 647 5.40 5.79 -21.94
C VAL A 647 4.79 4.64 -22.74
N ASP A 648 3.68 4.08 -22.27
CA ASP A 648 3.06 2.89 -22.88
C ASP A 648 1.93 3.21 -23.87
N GLN A 649 1.58 4.51 -24.03
CA GLN A 649 0.51 5.01 -24.90
C GLN A 649 -0.90 4.51 -24.56
N SER A 650 -1.10 3.85 -23.43
CA SER A 650 -2.42 3.44 -22.94
C SER A 650 -3.29 4.66 -22.63
N VAL A 651 -4.60 4.49 -22.74
CA VAL A 651 -5.58 5.56 -22.54
C VAL A 651 -6.53 5.19 -21.41
N ALA A 652 -6.44 5.92 -20.30
CA ALA A 652 -7.34 5.81 -19.16
C ALA A 652 -8.44 6.88 -19.27
N LYS A 653 -9.65 6.44 -19.64
CA LYS A 653 -10.84 7.32 -19.76
C LYS A 653 -11.66 7.33 -18.48
N ASN A 654 -12.57 8.28 -18.35
CA ASN A 654 -13.57 8.35 -17.28
C ASN A 654 -12.95 8.43 -15.87
N GLN A 655 -11.84 9.14 -15.73
CA GLN A 655 -11.05 9.16 -14.49
C GLN A 655 -11.55 10.18 -13.45
N GLY A 656 -12.55 10.99 -13.81
CA GLY A 656 -13.25 11.91 -12.92
C GLY A 656 -13.78 13.14 -13.65
N LEU A 657 -14.94 13.61 -13.23
CA LEU A 657 -15.54 14.83 -13.79
C LEU A 657 -14.87 16.04 -13.16
N ARG A 658 -14.38 16.98 -13.97
CA ARG A 658 -13.68 18.19 -13.52
C ARG A 658 -14.39 19.43 -14.01
N ILE A 659 -14.43 20.44 -13.16
CA ILE A 659 -14.85 21.79 -13.46
C ILE A 659 -13.72 22.70 -12.99
N ILE A 660 -13.12 23.44 -13.92
CA ILE A 660 -11.99 24.33 -13.69
C ILE A 660 -12.46 25.75 -14.00
N PHE A 661 -12.23 26.65 -13.07
CA PHE A 661 -12.66 28.04 -13.13
C PHE A 661 -11.54 28.95 -13.66
N THR A 662 -11.90 30.16 -14.10
CA THR A 662 -10.94 31.13 -14.67
C THR A 662 -9.90 31.64 -13.68
N ASP A 663 -10.17 31.53 -12.38
CA ASP A 663 -9.25 31.84 -11.27
C ASP A 663 -8.39 30.62 -10.88
N GLU A 664 -8.37 29.57 -11.71
CA GLU A 664 -7.70 28.28 -11.47
C GLU A 664 -8.28 27.43 -10.33
N SER A 665 -9.34 27.88 -9.65
CA SER A 665 -10.10 27.05 -8.70
C SER A 665 -10.69 25.82 -9.40
N ARG A 666 -10.92 24.73 -8.65
CA ARG A 666 -11.37 23.44 -9.22
C ARG A 666 -12.40 22.73 -8.34
N VAL A 667 -13.33 22.05 -9.01
CA VAL A 667 -14.27 21.09 -8.42
C VAL A 667 -14.16 19.79 -9.19
N ILE A 668 -14.00 18.68 -8.46
CA ILE A 668 -13.80 17.35 -9.07
C ILE A 668 -14.75 16.36 -8.41
N PHE A 669 -15.42 15.53 -9.21
CA PHE A 669 -16.27 14.43 -8.75
C PHE A 669 -15.68 13.10 -9.21
N ARG A 670 -15.50 12.17 -8.28
CA ARG A 670 -15.10 10.79 -8.59
C ARG A 670 -16.01 9.80 -7.89
N LEU A 671 -16.31 8.72 -8.60
CA LEU A 671 -16.97 7.56 -8.03
C LEU A 671 -15.90 6.50 -7.75
N SER A 672 -15.65 6.19 -6.48
CA SER A 672 -14.64 5.21 -6.08
C SER A 672 -15.20 3.79 -6.10
N GLY A 673 -14.40 2.84 -6.60
CA GLY A 673 -14.66 1.40 -6.55
C GLY A 673 -13.88 0.66 -5.45
N THR A 674 -13.22 1.36 -4.52
CA THR A 674 -12.36 0.74 -3.49
C THR A 674 -13.09 0.27 -2.24
N GLY A 675 -14.40 0.51 -2.13
CA GLY A 675 -15.21 0.07 -1.00
C GLY A 675 -15.55 -1.43 -1.07
N SER A 676 -15.55 -2.12 0.07
CA SER A 676 -16.06 -3.49 0.17
C SER A 676 -17.59 -3.55 0.29
N ALA A 677 -18.26 -2.40 0.46
CA ALA A 677 -19.72 -2.26 0.48
C ALA A 677 -20.16 -0.93 -0.16
N GLY A 678 -21.25 -0.95 -0.94
CA GLY A 678 -21.84 0.24 -1.57
C GLY A 678 -20.92 0.95 -2.57
N ALA A 679 -21.23 2.21 -2.87
CA ALA A 679 -20.37 3.11 -3.63
C ALA A 679 -19.89 4.27 -2.74
N THR A 680 -18.78 4.90 -3.12
CA THR A 680 -18.30 6.13 -2.47
C THR A 680 -18.15 7.24 -3.50
N ILE A 681 -18.83 8.35 -3.29
CA ILE A 681 -18.62 9.58 -4.07
C ILE A 681 -17.58 10.41 -3.35
N ARG A 682 -16.53 10.81 -4.05
CA ARG A 682 -15.51 11.75 -3.57
C ARG A 682 -15.65 13.06 -4.30
N LEU A 683 -15.90 14.11 -3.53
CA LEU A 683 -15.97 15.49 -4.00
C LEU A 683 -14.71 16.23 -3.53
N TYR A 684 -13.93 16.74 -4.48
CA TYR A 684 -12.73 17.50 -4.21
C TYR A 684 -12.96 18.96 -4.57
N ILE A 685 -12.57 19.85 -3.66
CA ILE A 685 -12.72 21.30 -3.82
C ILE A 685 -11.36 21.94 -3.62
N GLU A 686 -10.97 22.77 -4.58
CA GLU A 686 -9.76 23.58 -4.52
C GLU A 686 -10.08 25.03 -4.84
N SER A 687 -9.67 25.93 -3.94
CA SER A 687 -9.72 27.38 -4.17
C SER A 687 -8.31 27.96 -4.17
N VAL A 688 -7.99 28.71 -5.23
CA VAL A 688 -6.64 29.25 -5.43
C VAL A 688 -6.58 30.70 -4.98
N TYR A 689 -5.56 31.01 -4.16
CA TYR A 689 -5.25 32.35 -3.72
C TYR A 689 -3.79 32.69 -4.07
N GLU A 690 -3.60 33.81 -4.78
CA GLU A 690 -2.28 34.31 -5.15
C GLU A 690 -1.48 34.80 -3.94
N ASN A 691 -0.15 34.89 -4.06
CA ASN A 691 0.71 35.33 -2.96
C ASN A 691 0.54 36.82 -2.60
N ASN A 692 -0.10 37.61 -3.47
CA ASN A 692 -0.29 39.05 -3.30
C ASN A 692 -1.61 39.44 -2.62
N VAL A 693 -2.45 38.47 -2.21
CA VAL A 693 -3.75 38.74 -1.55
C VAL A 693 -3.63 39.21 -0.10
N GLY A 694 -2.40 39.29 0.42
CA GLY A 694 -2.10 39.66 1.81
C GLY A 694 -2.22 38.49 2.79
N GLU A 695 -1.44 38.55 3.87
CA GLU A 695 -1.31 37.45 4.84
C GLU A 695 -2.63 37.08 5.50
N ALA A 696 -3.46 38.07 5.82
CA ALA A 696 -4.75 37.85 6.49
C ALA A 696 -5.66 36.94 5.67
N LYS A 697 -5.71 37.11 4.34
CA LYS A 697 -6.53 36.27 3.47
C LYS A 697 -5.85 34.92 3.21
N LEU A 698 -4.54 34.92 3.00
CA LEU A 698 -3.76 33.72 2.72
C LEU A 698 -3.79 32.71 3.89
N PHE A 699 -3.79 33.21 5.13
CA PHE A 699 -3.79 32.40 6.35
C PHE A 699 -5.17 32.21 6.97
N ALA A 700 -6.23 32.69 6.33
CA ALA A 700 -7.59 32.50 6.82
C ALA A 700 -7.97 31.00 6.89
N PRO A 701 -8.94 30.63 7.75
CA PRO A 701 -9.39 29.24 7.89
C PRO A 701 -9.85 28.64 6.55
N ALA A 702 -9.43 27.40 6.27
CA ALA A 702 -9.73 26.74 5.01
C ALA A 702 -11.24 26.61 4.76
N GLU A 703 -12.00 26.29 5.82
CA GLU A 703 -13.46 26.17 5.78
C GLU A 703 -14.18 27.45 5.34
N GLU A 704 -13.67 28.62 5.71
CA GLU A 704 -14.23 29.91 5.29
C GLU A 704 -13.94 30.17 3.81
N LEU A 705 -12.70 29.87 3.39
CA LEU A 705 -12.23 30.11 2.02
C LEU A 705 -12.87 29.16 1.00
N LEU A 706 -13.22 27.94 1.40
CA LEU A 706 -13.78 26.89 0.54
C LEU A 706 -15.31 26.90 0.47
N ARG A 707 -16.00 27.42 1.51
CA ARG A 707 -17.47 27.36 1.62
C ARG A 707 -18.21 27.82 0.36
N PRO A 708 -17.85 28.93 -0.31
CA PRO A 708 -18.54 29.35 -1.52
C PRO A 708 -18.47 28.28 -2.64
N LEU A 709 -17.30 27.68 -2.86
CA LEU A 709 -17.10 26.72 -3.93
C LEU A 709 -17.74 25.34 -3.62
N VAL A 710 -17.78 24.95 -2.34
CA VAL A 710 -18.56 23.78 -1.87
C VAL A 710 -20.04 23.95 -2.24
N LEU A 711 -20.63 25.11 -1.98
CA LEU A 711 -22.05 25.37 -2.29
C LEU A 711 -22.32 25.27 -3.80
N VAL A 712 -21.43 25.86 -4.62
CA VAL A 712 -21.49 25.74 -6.09
C VAL A 712 -21.43 24.27 -6.52
N ALA A 713 -20.51 23.48 -5.95
CA ALA A 713 -20.37 22.07 -6.31
C ALA A 713 -21.61 21.23 -5.95
N LEU A 714 -22.20 21.43 -4.78
CA LEU A 714 -23.41 20.74 -4.35
C LEU A 714 -24.61 21.12 -5.22
N GLU A 715 -24.73 22.39 -5.60
CA GLU A 715 -25.79 22.86 -6.49
C GLU A 715 -25.69 22.24 -7.88
N LEU A 716 -24.49 22.18 -8.46
CA LEU A 716 -24.26 21.63 -9.81
C LEU A 716 -24.52 20.13 -9.88
N SER A 717 -24.05 19.38 -8.87
CA SER A 717 -24.13 17.92 -8.85
C SER A 717 -25.50 17.39 -8.45
N LYS A 718 -26.30 18.18 -7.73
CA LYS A 718 -27.53 17.72 -7.06
C LYS A 718 -27.27 16.50 -6.16
N LEU A 719 -26.07 16.41 -5.57
CA LEU A 719 -25.59 15.24 -4.83
C LEU A 719 -26.60 14.78 -3.75
N GLN A 720 -27.13 15.73 -2.98
CA GLN A 720 -28.14 15.44 -1.95
C GLN A 720 -29.40 14.78 -2.52
N GLN A 721 -29.87 15.21 -3.69
CA GLN A 721 -31.08 14.65 -4.33
C GLN A 721 -30.87 13.22 -4.80
N PHE A 722 -29.67 12.90 -5.31
CA PHE A 722 -29.35 11.57 -5.82
C PHE A 722 -28.96 10.56 -4.74
N THR A 723 -28.43 11.04 -3.60
CA THR A 723 -27.88 10.17 -2.55
C THR A 723 -28.68 10.18 -1.25
N GLY A 724 -29.54 11.18 -1.04
CA GLY A 724 -30.21 11.43 0.24
C GLY A 724 -29.26 11.85 1.36
N ARG A 725 -28.01 12.21 1.06
CA ARG A 725 -27.01 12.63 2.05
C ARG A 725 -26.95 14.15 2.17
N ASP A 726 -27.19 14.63 3.38
CA ASP A 726 -27.13 16.06 3.71
C ASP A 726 -25.70 16.50 4.09
N GLU A 727 -24.86 15.55 4.50
CA GLU A 727 -23.49 15.77 4.94
C GLU A 727 -22.53 14.66 4.43
N PRO A 728 -21.25 14.97 4.23
CA PRO A 728 -20.24 13.95 3.93
C PRO A 728 -20.01 13.05 5.15
N THR A 729 -19.64 11.79 4.89
CA THR A 729 -19.23 10.85 5.95
C THR A 729 -17.85 11.20 6.52
N VAL A 730 -16.93 11.65 5.66
CA VAL A 730 -15.58 12.09 6.05
C VAL A 730 -15.25 13.39 5.34
N ILE A 731 -14.62 14.32 6.07
CA ILE A 731 -14.02 15.54 5.54
C ILE A 731 -12.52 15.46 5.79
N THR A 732 -11.73 15.69 4.75
CA THR A 732 -10.26 15.77 4.81
C THR A 732 -9.76 17.13 4.37
#